data_AF-A0A836VST0-F1
#
_entry.id   AF-A0A836VST0-F1
#
_cell.length_a   1.000
_cell.length_b   1.000
_cell.length_c   1.000
_cell.angle_alpha   90.00
_cell.angle_beta   90.00
_cell.angle_gamma   90.00
#
_symmetry.space_group_name_H-M   'P 1'
#
loop_
_entity.id
_entity.type
_entity.pdbx_description
1 polymer ?
#
loop_
_entity_poly.entity_id
_entity_poly.type
_entity_poly.pdbx_seq_one_letter_code
_entity_poly.pdbx_strand_id
1 'polypeptide(L)'
;RGLPAERIALVAGLVLSVAATVGAFDSRPPPVCDDRRRREAGRREAAKRAMHASALAGAAGLVAAALAGLLAVGAGESWSRARQGRIWGRLLPREEFRGAFTTAQAQYLFGQREGQFVVLSWGGVSEALPNTEHASEVIALSLAQHPQARRVLVVGPGSLSICLRLRRLPQIERIVWLHPDPEYPRALLNVLPHPFRDAAQGVAVPGQEVRQYLRETPERFDLVLLNLPDPTTLVLNRYWTREFFTLVKRTLATGGVLCARMTGAANFMGGELVYLGSSAVRTIESVFPHVVLKPGDESWLIASESDRLTAAPAELRDRFAAIRGAAQLYPPDGLMSLYVPDRIQFQMEKYRQSARRAGDAVLVNTDRRPKAMLFSLMLALRRTSLLSFARHVPVLLSVGVWIAACPIIVYVVLRLVYLIASQRSAQQPVTGGGASVFDAEVLILTTGLAGMALSVVLMFLYQSHFGSLYLYIGLLSSVFMLGSFLGGWTSRWLLGRHNDEPRPLLPLCLSAHLGGIAAVLVLPEGASPFAYAVLMAGSGVFVGVYFPIAALRLEKAGRSAAAAGASLEMFDHLGGAAGAVCSGWLLLPLLGTEPTLWWLGFLVAANLAPLAVKTRTVPVPTTGDGFDRTARPAGYTLAGIAISLLIASHIAQAAQADQAGLRLREAAQALTGSKDLRPREATLPDGRTMRYWVVGASSRTPPQTQVAAADKDETGEKGSVFSTGPLVKGVSGYGGPVVLAVSVDRNGTLQGVRVLRSQETPAYLEQLGEWLKSLTGQNVFKPRALEEVDTVSGATMTSEAILRTLRQAGPRFAAVALQRQTAVAKEAASPDGTHRNRLDIRFVVLVALLGVAILLRQVPKVWPRRLFLLVTLVVTGFQWNLQYSSQQVVALLSGNVPGDWLSASCFLIVGVPLAVLLFGNIYCGYLCPFGALQELVGDLRPPGWQTDPEKRWWRLGRSAKYLLLALLVVLFALTRSYRVLGADPLLMVFSSLRSPRMLAAAV
;
A
#
# COMPACT_ATOMS: atom_id res chain seq x y z
N ARG A 1 -22.66 24.42 7.08
CA ARG A 1 -23.55 25.56 6.75
C ARG A 1 -24.98 25.11 7.08
N GLY A 2 -25.64 25.73 8.07
CA GLY A 2 -27.00 25.36 8.52
C GLY A 2 -27.16 24.98 10.01
N LEU A 3 -26.28 25.45 10.91
CA LEU A 3 -26.54 25.37 12.35
C LEU A 3 -27.20 26.70 12.79
N PRO A 4 -28.32 26.69 13.52
CA PRO A 4 -28.87 27.91 14.11
C PRO A 4 -27.86 28.50 15.12
N ALA A 5 -27.73 29.82 15.10
CA ALA A 5 -26.73 30.59 15.88
C ALA A 5 -26.74 30.24 17.38
N GLU A 6 -27.89 29.86 17.93
CA GLU A 6 -28.08 29.45 19.33
C GLU A 6 -27.27 28.21 19.72
N ARG A 7 -26.94 27.32 18.77
CA ARG A 7 -26.11 26.12 19.04
C ARG A 7 -24.62 26.40 19.03
N ILE A 8 -24.20 27.41 18.26
CA ILE A 8 -22.82 27.90 18.30
C ILE A 8 -22.59 28.58 19.64
N ALA A 9 -23.57 29.33 20.16
CA ALA A 9 -23.50 29.93 21.49
C ALA A 9 -23.43 28.90 22.63
N LEU A 10 -24.16 27.77 22.53
CA LEU A 10 -24.13 26.73 23.57
C LEU A 10 -22.80 25.96 23.59
N VAL A 11 -22.25 25.60 22.42
CA VAL A 11 -20.96 24.90 22.31
C VAL A 11 -19.79 25.85 22.58
N ALA A 12 -19.85 27.08 22.09
CA ALA A 12 -18.86 28.11 22.43
C ALA A 12 -18.92 28.43 23.92
N GLY A 13 -20.11 28.49 24.54
CA GLY A 13 -20.29 28.68 25.98
C GLY A 13 -19.70 27.53 26.81
N LEU A 14 -19.86 26.28 26.37
CA LEU A 14 -19.25 25.12 27.03
C LEU A 14 -17.71 25.12 26.89
N VAL A 15 -17.20 25.45 25.70
CA VAL A 15 -15.75 25.51 25.42
C VAL A 15 -15.09 26.71 26.12
N LEU A 16 -15.75 27.88 26.17
CA LEU A 16 -15.28 29.05 26.91
C LEU A 16 -15.36 28.85 28.43
N SER A 17 -16.35 28.12 28.94
CA SER A 17 -16.44 27.83 30.38
C SER A 17 -15.35 26.85 30.85
N VAL A 18 -14.91 25.93 29.98
CA VAL A 18 -13.76 25.03 30.24
C VAL A 18 -12.42 25.76 30.03
N ALA A 19 -12.31 26.65 29.05
CA ALA A 19 -11.11 27.46 28.83
C ALA A 19 -10.88 28.50 29.95
N ALA A 20 -11.96 29.09 30.47
CA ALA A 20 -11.91 30.05 31.58
C ALA A 20 -11.53 29.41 32.93
N THR A 21 -11.65 28.08 33.07
CA THR A 21 -11.25 27.37 34.29
C THR A 21 -9.77 26.96 34.32
N VAL A 22 -9.04 27.04 33.20
CA VAL A 22 -7.63 26.64 33.10
C VAL A 22 -6.65 27.84 33.09
N GLY A 23 -7.14 29.06 32.85
CA GLY A 23 -6.30 30.24 32.66
C GLY A 23 -6.17 31.17 33.87
N ALA A 24 -5.54 30.72 34.97
CA ALA A 24 -4.98 31.61 35.98
C ALA A 24 -3.99 30.89 36.92
N PHE A 25 -2.80 30.55 36.41
CA PHE A 25 -1.63 30.32 37.27
C PHE A 25 -0.63 31.43 37.02
N ASP A 26 -0.68 32.46 37.88
CA ASP A 26 0.24 33.59 37.84
C ASP A 26 1.61 33.14 38.36
N SER A 27 2.60 33.11 37.47
CA SER A 27 3.96 32.63 37.73
C SER A 27 4.87 33.78 38.17
N ARG A 28 4.71 34.27 39.40
CA ARG A 28 5.69 35.14 40.06
C ARG A 28 6.12 34.54 41.41
N PRO A 29 7.43 34.42 41.70
CA PRO A 29 7.86 34.03 43.02
C PRO A 29 7.56 35.16 44.02
N PRO A 30 7.01 34.88 45.21
CA PRO A 30 6.80 35.92 46.21
C PRO A 30 8.16 36.31 46.85
N PRO A 31 8.40 37.59 47.15
CA PRO A 31 9.56 37.99 47.92
C PRO A 31 9.41 37.52 49.37
N VAL A 32 10.55 37.34 50.03
CA VAL A 32 10.70 36.90 51.42
C VAL A 32 10.03 37.90 52.37
N CYS A 33 8.92 37.52 53.04
CA CYS A 33 8.51 38.09 54.35
C CYS A 33 7.30 37.37 55.00
N ASP A 34 7.42 37.17 56.32
CA ASP A 34 6.42 37.00 57.39
C ASP A 34 5.37 35.84 57.32
N ASP A 35 5.51 34.89 58.27
CA ASP A 35 4.72 33.65 58.41
C ASP A 35 3.22 33.91 58.67
N ARG A 36 2.87 35.09 59.18
CA ARG A 36 1.48 35.50 59.41
C ARG A 36 0.72 35.77 58.11
N ARG A 37 1.38 36.37 57.11
CA ARG A 37 0.78 36.65 55.79
C ARG A 37 0.64 35.39 54.93
N ARG A 38 1.50 34.37 55.11
CA ARG A 38 1.35 33.05 54.45
C ARG A 38 0.08 32.32 54.89
N ARG A 39 -0.26 32.36 56.18
CA ARG A 39 -1.49 31.73 56.70
C ARG A 39 -2.75 32.45 56.23
N GLU A 40 -2.73 33.77 56.14
CA GLU A 40 -3.86 34.55 55.60
C GLU A 40 -4.00 34.41 54.08
N ALA A 41 -2.90 34.40 53.33
CA ALA A 41 -2.91 34.11 51.89
C ALA A 41 -3.42 32.69 51.61
N GLY A 42 -2.96 31.68 52.37
CA GLY A 42 -3.44 30.31 52.27
C GLY A 42 -4.93 30.15 52.60
N ARG A 43 -5.46 30.88 53.61
CA ARG A 43 -6.90 30.91 53.91
C ARG A 43 -7.71 31.60 52.81
N ARG A 44 -7.21 32.70 52.23
CA ARG A 44 -7.86 33.39 51.10
C ARG A 44 -7.85 32.54 49.83
N GLU A 45 -6.76 31.81 49.56
CA GLU A 45 -6.63 30.86 48.45
C GLU A 45 -7.60 29.68 48.63
N ALA A 46 -7.68 29.11 49.84
CA ALA A 46 -8.60 28.03 50.17
C ALA A 46 -10.07 28.49 50.08
N ALA A 47 -10.40 29.69 50.54
CA ALA A 47 -11.73 30.28 50.40
C ALA A 47 -12.11 30.54 48.94
N LYS A 48 -11.17 31.04 48.11
CA LYS A 48 -11.38 31.18 46.66
C LYS A 48 -11.59 29.84 45.97
N ARG A 49 -10.81 28.80 46.33
CA ARG A 49 -11.00 27.43 45.81
C ARG A 49 -12.34 26.84 46.23
N ALA A 50 -12.76 27.04 47.48
CA ALA A 50 -14.06 26.59 47.98
C ALA A 50 -15.23 27.30 47.28
N MET A 51 -15.10 28.62 47.04
CA MET A 51 -16.09 29.41 46.31
C MET A 51 -16.16 29.05 44.82
N HIS A 52 -15.03 28.78 44.17
CA HIS A 52 -15.02 28.27 42.80
C HIS A 52 -15.60 26.85 42.72
N ALA A 53 -15.30 25.99 43.69
CA ALA A 53 -15.87 24.64 43.76
C ALA A 53 -17.38 24.66 43.98
N SER A 54 -17.90 25.56 44.83
CA SER A 54 -19.35 25.72 45.03
C SER A 54 -20.04 26.36 43.82
N ALA A 55 -19.41 27.32 43.14
CA ALA A 55 -19.91 27.89 41.89
C ALA A 55 -19.95 26.85 40.75
N LEU A 56 -18.91 26.01 40.64
CA LEU A 56 -18.86 24.88 39.70
C LEU A 56 -19.92 23.83 40.02
N ALA A 57 -20.11 23.49 41.30
CA ALA A 57 -21.14 22.56 41.74
C ALA A 57 -22.56 23.12 41.47
N GLY A 58 -22.78 24.42 41.70
CA GLY A 58 -24.04 25.10 41.39
C GLY A 58 -24.33 25.16 39.88
N ALA A 59 -23.32 25.48 39.08
CA ALA A 59 -23.43 25.48 37.61
C ALA A 59 -23.68 24.05 37.07
N ALA A 60 -22.96 23.05 37.58
CA ALA A 60 -23.19 21.65 37.24
C ALA A 60 -24.59 21.18 37.65
N GLY A 61 -25.07 21.59 38.82
CA GLY A 61 -26.43 21.32 39.30
C GLY A 61 -27.51 21.96 38.43
N LEU A 62 -27.33 23.22 38.02
CA LEU A 62 -28.22 23.91 37.07
C LEU A 62 -28.25 23.24 35.70
N VAL A 63 -27.09 22.85 35.18
CA VAL A 63 -27.00 22.11 33.90
C VAL A 63 -27.67 20.74 34.02
N ALA A 64 -27.45 20.02 35.13
CA ALA A 64 -28.09 18.74 35.38
C ALA A 64 -29.62 18.89 35.51
N ALA A 65 -30.11 19.90 36.21
CA ALA A 65 -31.53 20.20 36.33
C ALA A 65 -32.16 20.62 34.99
N ALA A 66 -31.45 21.42 34.18
CA ALA A 66 -31.88 21.78 32.83
C ALA A 66 -31.92 20.58 31.89
N LEU A 67 -30.92 19.70 31.94
CA LEU A 67 -30.90 18.44 31.19
C LEU A 67 -32.01 17.49 31.64
N ALA A 68 -32.26 17.38 32.94
CA ALA A 68 -33.36 16.60 33.50
C ALA A 68 -34.73 17.17 33.07
N GLY A 69 -34.90 18.50 33.08
CA GLY A 69 -36.09 19.16 32.57
C GLY A 69 -36.31 18.94 31.07
N LEU A 70 -35.24 19.01 30.27
CA LEU A 70 -35.30 18.70 28.82
C LEU A 70 -35.66 17.24 28.54
N LEU A 71 -35.18 16.31 29.37
CA LEU A 71 -35.56 14.90 29.30
C LEU A 71 -37.03 14.69 29.71
N ALA A 72 -37.48 15.34 30.77
CA ALA A 72 -38.86 15.25 31.26
C ALA A 72 -39.90 15.78 30.27
N VAL A 73 -39.55 16.78 29.45
CA VAL A 73 -40.43 17.36 28.42
C VAL A 73 -40.34 16.59 27.07
N GLY A 74 -39.59 15.49 27.00
CA GLY A 74 -39.48 14.70 25.76
C GLY A 74 -38.74 15.40 24.63
N ALA A 75 -37.95 16.45 24.93
CA ALA A 75 -37.17 17.17 23.94
C ALA A 75 -36.15 16.27 23.23
N GLY A 76 -35.65 15.24 23.94
CA GLY A 76 -34.77 14.21 23.38
C GLY A 76 -35.43 13.37 22.28
N GLU A 77 -36.68 12.95 22.47
CA GLU A 77 -37.43 12.18 21.47
C GLU A 77 -37.76 13.02 20.25
N SER A 78 -38.22 14.26 20.47
CA SER A 78 -38.49 15.22 19.41
C SER A 78 -37.23 15.52 18.60
N TRP A 79 -36.08 15.70 19.27
CA TRP A 79 -34.78 15.88 18.65
C TRP A 79 -34.36 14.65 17.84
N SER A 80 -34.51 13.46 18.40
CA SER A 80 -34.18 12.19 17.74
C SER A 80 -35.01 12.00 16.48
N ARG A 81 -36.34 12.19 16.56
CA ARG A 81 -37.25 12.10 15.42
C ARG A 81 -36.92 13.13 14.33
N ALA A 82 -36.62 14.37 14.70
CA ALA A 82 -36.20 15.40 13.75
C ALA A 82 -34.86 15.05 13.07
N ARG A 83 -33.89 14.51 13.83
CA ARG A 83 -32.62 14.03 13.28
C ARG A 83 -32.82 12.85 12.33
N GLN A 84 -33.62 11.86 12.72
CA GLN A 84 -33.94 10.68 11.90
C GLN A 84 -34.62 11.08 10.59
N GLY A 85 -35.63 11.96 10.64
CA GLY A 85 -36.28 12.49 9.44
C GLY A 85 -35.33 13.28 8.53
N ARG A 86 -34.33 13.99 9.09
CA ARG A 86 -33.28 14.63 8.29
C ARG A 86 -32.33 13.63 7.63
N ILE A 87 -31.98 12.53 8.30
CA ILE A 87 -31.12 11.48 7.74
C ILE A 87 -31.86 10.75 6.61
N TRP A 88 -33.10 10.34 6.86
CA TRP A 88 -34.00 9.77 5.85
C TRP A 88 -34.12 10.70 4.63
N GLY A 89 -34.38 11.99 4.90
CA GLY A 89 -34.48 13.07 3.92
C GLY A 89 -33.27 13.31 3.02
N ARG A 90 -32.14 12.62 3.23
CA ARG A 90 -30.98 12.67 2.33
C ARG A 90 -31.12 11.74 1.13
N LEU A 91 -31.91 10.68 1.26
CA LEU A 91 -32.07 9.62 0.25
C LEU A 91 -33.51 9.53 -0.25
N LEU A 92 -34.47 9.71 0.65
CA LEU A 92 -35.90 9.56 0.37
C LEU A 92 -36.69 10.78 0.88
N PRO A 93 -37.83 11.12 0.26
CA PRO A 93 -38.71 12.19 0.71
C PRO A 93 -39.05 12.09 2.20
N ARG A 94 -39.02 13.22 2.92
CA ARG A 94 -39.23 13.22 4.40
C ARG A 94 -40.62 12.76 4.82
N GLU A 95 -41.62 12.96 3.97
CA GLU A 95 -43.03 12.62 4.23
C GLU A 95 -43.26 11.10 4.30
N GLU A 96 -42.35 10.32 3.71
CA GLU A 96 -42.41 8.86 3.65
C GLU A 96 -41.83 8.18 4.90
N PHE A 97 -41.17 8.95 5.78
CA PHE A 97 -40.58 8.43 7.01
C PHE A 97 -41.67 8.02 8.02
N ARG A 98 -41.62 6.79 8.53
CA ARG A 98 -42.60 6.25 9.47
C ARG A 98 -42.04 6.01 10.86
N GLY A 99 -40.77 5.65 10.97
CA GLY A 99 -40.16 5.42 12.27
C GLY A 99 -38.74 4.86 12.20
N ALA A 100 -38.23 4.45 13.36
CA ALA A 100 -36.91 3.85 13.48
C ALA A 100 -36.89 2.81 14.58
N PHE A 101 -36.01 1.82 14.46
CA PHE A 101 -35.65 0.91 15.54
C PHE A 101 -34.12 0.80 15.62
N THR A 102 -33.61 0.36 16.77
CA THR A 102 -32.17 0.28 17.03
C THR A 102 -31.84 -1.10 17.55
N THR A 103 -30.76 -1.68 17.05
CA THR A 103 -30.15 -2.91 17.54
C THR A 103 -28.81 -2.58 18.20
N ALA A 104 -28.17 -3.58 18.78
CA ALA A 104 -26.78 -3.46 19.21
C ALA A 104 -25.81 -3.07 18.08
N GLN A 105 -26.12 -3.31 16.81
CA GLN A 105 -25.19 -3.04 15.69
C GLN A 105 -25.49 -1.74 14.95
N ALA A 106 -26.75 -1.35 14.80
CA ALA A 106 -27.12 -0.20 13.99
C ALA A 106 -28.48 0.40 14.35
N GLN A 107 -28.67 1.63 13.89
CA GLN A 107 -30.00 2.26 13.84
C GLN A 107 -30.58 2.09 12.43
N TYR A 108 -31.82 1.61 12.37
CA TYR A 108 -32.57 1.37 11.14
C TYR A 108 -33.75 2.34 11.07
N LEU A 109 -33.86 3.06 9.95
CA LEU A 109 -34.97 3.96 9.66
C LEU A 109 -35.91 3.26 8.69
N PHE A 110 -37.22 3.36 8.86
CA PHE A 110 -38.18 2.75 7.96
C PHE A 110 -39.28 3.70 7.53
N GLY A 111 -39.81 3.44 6.33
CA GLY A 111 -40.82 4.26 5.68
C GLY A 111 -41.57 3.52 4.59
N GLN A 112 -42.49 4.23 3.92
CA GLN A 112 -43.26 3.69 2.80
C GLN A 112 -43.17 4.62 1.59
N ARG A 113 -42.78 4.07 0.44
CA ARG A 113 -42.61 4.79 -0.83
C ARG A 113 -43.23 3.99 -1.96
N GLU A 114 -44.11 4.60 -2.76
CA GLU A 114 -44.67 3.98 -3.99
C GLU A 114 -45.21 2.55 -3.76
N GLY A 115 -45.84 2.31 -2.60
CA GLY A 115 -46.35 0.98 -2.22
C GLY A 115 -45.32 -0.02 -1.67
N GLN A 116 -44.04 0.37 -1.61
CA GLN A 116 -42.96 -0.41 -1.00
C GLN A 116 -42.65 0.03 0.42
N PHE A 117 -42.43 -0.93 1.32
CA PHE A 117 -41.83 -0.70 2.63
C PHE A 117 -40.31 -0.73 2.51
N VAL A 118 -39.66 0.36 2.93
CA VAL A 118 -38.21 0.55 2.75
C VAL A 118 -37.55 0.76 4.11
N VAL A 119 -36.44 0.07 4.33
CA VAL A 119 -35.58 0.23 5.51
C VAL A 119 -34.22 0.75 5.08
N LEU A 120 -33.73 1.79 5.77
CA LEU A 120 -32.43 2.40 5.56
C LEU A 120 -31.51 2.16 6.77
N SER A 121 -30.26 1.79 6.53
CA SER A 121 -29.18 1.90 7.50
C SER A 121 -27.86 2.21 6.79
N TRP A 122 -26.87 2.74 7.53
CA TRP A 122 -25.54 3.08 6.99
C TRP A 122 -25.53 3.98 5.74
N GLY A 123 -26.59 4.77 5.52
CA GLY A 123 -26.71 5.64 4.36
C GLY A 123 -27.10 4.92 3.06
N GLY A 124 -27.66 3.71 3.13
CA GLY A 124 -28.21 2.97 1.99
C GLY A 124 -29.50 2.22 2.34
N VAL A 125 -30.08 1.57 1.33
CA VAL A 125 -31.26 0.70 1.49
C VAL A 125 -30.83 -0.68 1.99
N SER A 126 -31.38 -1.09 3.12
CA SER A 126 -31.11 -2.37 3.76
C SER A 126 -32.19 -3.41 3.47
N GLU A 127 -33.43 -2.97 3.29
CA GLU A 127 -34.56 -3.83 2.88
C GLU A 127 -35.55 -3.01 2.03
N ALA A 128 -36.11 -3.65 1.01
CA ALA A 128 -37.21 -3.11 0.22
C ALA A 128 -38.24 -4.22 -0.01
N LEU A 129 -39.51 -3.96 0.32
CA LEU A 129 -40.59 -4.96 0.28
C LEU A 129 -41.81 -4.37 -0.45
N PRO A 130 -42.32 -5.01 -1.52
CA PRO A 130 -41.81 -6.23 -2.12
C PRO A 130 -40.71 -5.93 -3.14
N ASN A 131 -39.55 -6.58 -3.02
CA ASN A 131 -38.53 -6.61 -4.07
C ASN A 131 -38.71 -7.89 -4.89
N THR A 132 -39.80 -7.94 -5.64
CA THR A 132 -40.21 -9.15 -6.35
C THR A 132 -39.15 -9.55 -7.37
N GLU A 133 -38.90 -8.74 -8.40
CA GLU A 133 -38.06 -9.08 -9.55
C GLU A 133 -36.74 -9.74 -9.16
N HIS A 134 -35.93 -9.06 -8.34
CA HIS A 134 -34.65 -9.58 -7.85
C HIS A 134 -34.83 -10.89 -7.06
N ALA A 135 -35.81 -10.97 -6.15
CA ALA A 135 -36.06 -12.19 -5.40
C ALA A 135 -36.41 -13.38 -6.30
N SER A 136 -37.17 -13.17 -7.37
CA SER A 136 -37.47 -14.24 -8.33
C SER A 136 -36.27 -14.68 -9.15
N GLU A 137 -35.42 -13.74 -9.58
CA GLU A 137 -34.18 -14.05 -10.29
C GLU A 137 -33.27 -14.94 -9.43
N VAL A 138 -33.09 -14.57 -8.15
CA VAL A 138 -32.28 -15.32 -7.19
C VAL A 138 -32.86 -16.71 -6.92
N ILE A 139 -34.19 -16.83 -6.83
CA ILE A 139 -34.86 -18.13 -6.66
C ILE A 139 -34.70 -18.99 -7.93
N ALA A 140 -34.84 -18.40 -9.11
CA ALA A 140 -34.70 -19.11 -10.38
C ALA A 140 -33.29 -19.66 -10.56
N LEU A 141 -32.26 -18.83 -10.36
CA LEU A 141 -30.87 -19.28 -10.53
C LEU A 141 -30.46 -20.34 -9.50
N SER A 142 -31.03 -20.29 -8.29
CA SER A 142 -30.65 -21.20 -7.21
C SER A 142 -31.40 -22.53 -7.25
N LEU A 143 -32.72 -22.51 -7.42
CA LEU A 143 -33.53 -23.75 -7.52
C LEU A 143 -33.30 -24.49 -8.84
N ALA A 144 -32.90 -23.82 -9.93
CA ALA A 144 -32.48 -24.52 -11.14
C ALA A 144 -31.28 -25.46 -10.91
N GLN A 145 -30.41 -25.14 -9.95
CA GLN A 145 -29.26 -25.97 -9.58
C GLN A 145 -29.68 -27.14 -8.68
N HIS A 146 -30.69 -26.95 -7.83
CA HIS A 146 -31.24 -28.00 -6.97
C HIS A 146 -32.79 -28.01 -6.96
N PRO A 147 -33.46 -28.58 -7.98
CA PRO A 147 -34.92 -28.49 -8.12
C PRO A 147 -35.72 -29.16 -7.01
N GLN A 148 -35.12 -30.12 -6.31
CA GLN A 148 -35.74 -30.87 -5.22
C GLN A 148 -35.49 -30.24 -3.83
N ALA A 149 -34.94 -29.02 -3.75
CA ALA A 149 -34.63 -28.40 -2.47
C ALA A 149 -35.91 -28.13 -1.67
N ARG A 150 -35.90 -28.49 -0.38
CA ARG A 150 -37.05 -28.32 0.54
C ARG A 150 -36.71 -27.46 1.75
N ARG A 151 -35.47 -27.56 2.23
CA ARG A 151 -34.96 -26.82 3.39
C ARG A 151 -33.94 -25.79 2.92
N VAL A 152 -34.28 -24.51 3.07
CA VAL A 152 -33.48 -23.39 2.55
C VAL A 152 -33.00 -22.51 3.70
N LEU A 153 -31.69 -22.23 3.71
CA LEU A 153 -31.09 -21.23 4.57
C LEU A 153 -30.78 -19.98 3.73
N VAL A 154 -31.26 -18.81 4.17
CA VAL A 154 -31.00 -17.53 3.52
C VAL A 154 -30.26 -16.62 4.50
N VAL A 155 -29.12 -16.08 4.08
CA VAL A 155 -28.26 -15.23 4.92
C VAL A 155 -28.01 -13.90 4.23
N GLY A 156 -28.38 -12.80 4.89
CA GLY A 156 -28.01 -11.44 4.47
C GLY A 156 -29.15 -10.42 4.53
N PRO A 157 -28.83 -9.12 4.33
CA PRO A 157 -29.81 -8.05 4.21
C PRO A 157 -30.63 -8.19 2.91
N GLY A 158 -31.77 -7.50 2.81
CA GLY A 158 -32.60 -7.47 1.59
C GLY A 158 -33.19 -8.82 1.20
N SER A 159 -33.16 -9.80 2.12
CA SER A 159 -33.41 -11.20 1.82
C SER A 159 -34.80 -11.67 2.26
N LEU A 160 -35.57 -10.83 2.97
CA LEU A 160 -36.92 -11.21 3.37
C LEU A 160 -37.82 -11.42 2.14
N SER A 161 -37.67 -10.60 1.09
CA SER A 161 -38.39 -10.80 -0.19
C SER A 161 -38.13 -12.19 -0.80
N ILE A 162 -36.90 -12.71 -0.70
CA ILE A 162 -36.53 -14.06 -1.17
C ILE A 162 -37.27 -15.11 -0.34
N CYS A 163 -37.23 -15.00 0.99
CA CYS A 163 -37.92 -15.91 1.90
C CYS A 163 -39.43 -15.94 1.64
N LEU A 164 -40.07 -14.77 1.51
CA LEU A 164 -41.51 -14.65 1.27
C LEU A 164 -41.93 -15.28 -0.07
N ARG A 165 -41.11 -15.16 -1.12
CA ARG A 165 -41.39 -15.78 -2.42
C ARG A 165 -41.14 -17.28 -2.43
N LEU A 166 -40.08 -17.76 -1.80
CA LEU A 166 -39.79 -19.19 -1.68
C LEU A 166 -40.95 -19.95 -1.03
N ARG A 167 -41.62 -19.36 -0.02
CA ARG A 167 -42.80 -19.97 0.63
C ARG A 167 -43.99 -20.20 -0.30
N ARG A 168 -44.07 -19.53 -1.45
CA ARG A 168 -45.15 -19.74 -2.42
C ARG A 168 -44.99 -21.08 -3.15
N LEU A 169 -43.81 -21.70 -3.09
CA LEU A 169 -43.57 -23.00 -3.71
C LEU A 169 -43.98 -24.13 -2.75
N PRO A 170 -44.82 -25.08 -3.19
CA PRO A 170 -45.40 -26.10 -2.32
C PRO A 170 -44.36 -27.10 -1.77
N GLN A 171 -43.20 -27.23 -2.42
CA GLN A 171 -42.13 -28.14 -2.00
C GLN A 171 -41.23 -27.58 -0.88
N ILE A 172 -41.30 -26.28 -0.61
CA ILE A 172 -40.46 -25.64 0.39
C ILE A 172 -41.09 -25.84 1.77
N GLU A 173 -40.47 -26.69 2.57
CA GLU A 173 -40.96 -27.10 3.89
C GLU A 173 -40.42 -26.18 5.00
N ARG A 174 -39.17 -25.73 4.87
CA ARG A 174 -38.48 -24.96 5.92
C ARG A 174 -37.63 -23.85 5.32
N ILE A 175 -37.80 -22.64 5.85
CA ILE A 175 -36.95 -21.50 5.52
C ILE A 175 -36.38 -20.93 6.81
N VAL A 176 -35.05 -20.85 6.89
CA VAL A 176 -34.35 -20.16 7.97
C VAL A 176 -33.74 -18.90 7.40
N TRP A 177 -34.02 -17.76 8.02
CA TRP A 177 -33.44 -16.47 7.66
C TRP A 177 -32.51 -15.98 8.76
N LEU A 178 -31.25 -15.75 8.39
CA LEU A 178 -30.23 -15.18 9.26
C LEU A 178 -29.73 -13.86 8.69
N HIS A 179 -29.25 -13.01 9.58
CA HIS A 179 -28.72 -11.70 9.24
C HIS A 179 -27.42 -11.46 10.05
N PRO A 180 -26.41 -10.74 9.50
CA PRO A 180 -25.19 -10.41 10.24
C PRO A 180 -25.44 -9.64 11.55
N ASP A 181 -26.54 -8.90 11.60
CA ASP A 181 -27.14 -8.35 12.81
C ASP A 181 -28.22 -9.31 13.34
N PRO A 182 -27.96 -10.09 14.43
CA PRO A 182 -28.86 -11.12 14.91
C PRO A 182 -30.22 -10.61 15.41
N GLU A 183 -30.26 -9.36 15.89
CA GLU A 183 -31.49 -8.74 16.42
C GLU A 183 -32.38 -8.21 15.30
N TYR A 184 -31.80 -7.89 14.14
CA TYR A 184 -32.48 -7.23 13.03
C TYR A 184 -33.71 -7.98 12.52
N PRO A 185 -33.68 -9.31 12.23
CA PRO A 185 -34.85 -10.01 11.72
C PRO A 185 -36.06 -9.91 12.64
N ARG A 186 -35.87 -10.08 13.96
CA ARG A 186 -36.96 -10.00 14.94
C ARG A 186 -37.47 -8.57 15.09
N ALA A 187 -36.56 -7.60 15.14
CA ALA A 187 -36.94 -6.18 15.21
C ALA A 187 -37.71 -5.73 13.96
N LEU A 188 -37.32 -6.20 12.77
CA LEU A 188 -38.01 -5.92 11.52
C LEU A 188 -39.44 -6.46 11.53
N LEU A 189 -39.64 -7.73 11.91
CA LEU A 189 -40.97 -8.35 11.97
C LEU A 189 -41.93 -7.56 12.85
N ASN A 190 -41.44 -6.89 13.90
CA ASN A 190 -42.25 -6.06 14.79
C ASN A 190 -42.73 -4.75 14.15
N VAL A 191 -42.05 -4.24 13.12
CA VAL A 191 -42.39 -2.99 12.44
C VAL A 191 -42.97 -3.20 11.03
N LEU A 192 -43.00 -4.45 10.53
CA LEU A 192 -43.55 -4.75 9.21
C LEU A 192 -45.06 -4.41 9.11
N PRO A 193 -45.51 -3.88 7.97
CA PRO A 193 -46.92 -3.78 7.63
C PRO A 193 -47.61 -5.15 7.65
N HIS A 194 -48.91 -5.15 7.97
CA HIS A 194 -49.72 -6.37 8.16
C HIS A 194 -49.56 -7.42 7.03
N PRO A 195 -49.63 -7.06 5.73
CA PRO A 195 -49.51 -8.05 4.65
C PRO A 195 -48.17 -8.80 4.63
N PHE A 196 -47.07 -8.11 4.94
CA PHE A 196 -45.73 -8.71 4.95
C PHE A 196 -45.46 -9.47 6.24
N ARG A 197 -46.03 -9.00 7.36
CA ARG A 197 -45.95 -9.70 8.65
C ARG A 197 -46.62 -11.06 8.57
N ASP A 198 -47.82 -11.14 8.01
CA ASP A 198 -48.54 -12.41 7.85
C ASP A 198 -47.81 -13.36 6.90
N ALA A 199 -47.34 -12.85 5.77
CA ALA A 199 -46.55 -13.64 4.83
C ALA A 199 -45.25 -14.20 5.44
N ALA A 200 -44.69 -13.51 6.46
CA ALA A 200 -43.51 -13.95 7.18
C ALA A 200 -43.80 -15.03 8.25
N GLN A 201 -45.07 -15.29 8.62
CA GLN A 201 -45.45 -16.30 9.63
C GLN A 201 -45.13 -17.72 9.15
N GLY A 202 -43.92 -18.21 9.42
CA GLY A 202 -43.39 -19.49 8.93
C GLY A 202 -41.94 -19.41 8.44
N VAL A 203 -41.38 -18.22 8.33
CA VAL A 203 -39.92 -18.02 8.19
C VAL A 203 -39.30 -18.09 9.58
N ALA A 204 -38.37 -19.03 9.79
CA ALA A 204 -37.67 -19.15 11.06
C ALA A 204 -36.60 -18.06 11.20
N VAL A 205 -36.65 -17.32 12.30
CA VAL A 205 -35.68 -16.27 12.66
C VAL A 205 -35.04 -16.56 14.03
N PRO A 206 -34.01 -17.45 14.06
CA PRO A 206 -33.38 -17.90 15.31
C PRO A 206 -32.82 -16.77 16.18
N GLY A 207 -32.52 -15.60 15.61
CA GLY A 207 -31.99 -14.45 16.33
C GLY A 207 -30.58 -14.66 16.88
N GLN A 208 -29.80 -15.53 16.22
CA GLN A 208 -28.42 -15.87 16.58
C GLN A 208 -27.44 -15.37 15.52
N GLU A 209 -26.16 -15.25 15.88
CA GLU A 209 -25.11 -14.92 14.92
C GLU A 209 -24.91 -16.09 13.93
N VAL A 210 -24.65 -15.77 12.66
CA VAL A 210 -24.62 -16.74 11.55
C VAL A 210 -23.64 -17.89 11.79
N ARG A 211 -22.37 -17.60 12.13
CA ARG A 211 -21.36 -18.64 12.38
C ARG A 211 -21.64 -19.42 13.66
N GLN A 212 -22.24 -18.79 14.67
CA GLN A 212 -22.68 -19.50 15.87
C GLN A 212 -23.79 -20.51 15.52
N TYR A 213 -24.84 -20.06 14.83
CA TYR A 213 -25.94 -20.92 14.41
C TYR A 213 -25.45 -22.10 13.55
N LEU A 214 -24.56 -21.85 12.58
CA LEU A 214 -23.99 -22.91 11.73
C LEU A 214 -23.12 -23.92 12.49
N ARG A 215 -22.55 -23.55 13.63
CA ARG A 215 -21.77 -24.47 14.48
C ARG A 215 -22.66 -25.34 15.36
N GLU A 216 -23.75 -24.77 15.87
CA GLU A 216 -24.61 -25.39 16.88
C GLU A 216 -25.79 -26.15 16.25
N THR A 217 -26.23 -25.76 15.06
CA THR A 217 -27.44 -26.33 14.46
C THR A 217 -27.23 -27.79 14.03
N PRO A 218 -28.13 -28.70 14.44
CA PRO A 218 -28.15 -30.06 13.90
C PRO A 218 -28.84 -30.12 12.52
N GLU A 219 -29.56 -29.08 12.12
CA GLU A 219 -30.30 -29.04 10.86
C GLU A 219 -29.37 -29.17 9.64
N ARG A 220 -29.88 -29.74 8.54
CA ARG A 220 -29.21 -29.82 7.24
C ARG A 220 -30.06 -29.11 6.19
N PHE A 221 -29.41 -28.34 5.33
CA PHE A 221 -30.05 -27.53 4.29
C PHE A 221 -29.73 -28.08 2.90
N ASP A 222 -30.73 -28.09 2.03
CA ASP A 222 -30.56 -28.52 0.64
C ASP A 222 -30.05 -27.33 -0.21
N LEU A 223 -30.37 -26.10 0.21
CA LEU A 223 -29.94 -24.87 -0.44
C LEU A 223 -29.53 -23.82 0.61
N VAL A 224 -28.35 -23.23 0.43
CA VAL A 224 -27.85 -22.11 1.25
C VAL A 224 -27.59 -20.90 0.34
N LEU A 225 -28.30 -19.80 0.59
CA LEU A 225 -28.19 -18.54 -0.14
C LEU A 225 -27.45 -17.51 0.71
N LEU A 226 -26.22 -17.16 0.31
CA LEU A 226 -25.45 -16.07 0.91
C LEU A 226 -25.65 -14.79 0.08
N ASN A 227 -26.69 -14.04 0.43
CA ASN A 227 -27.00 -12.75 -0.16
C ASN A 227 -26.36 -11.61 0.64
N LEU A 228 -25.04 -11.67 0.79
CA LEU A 228 -24.27 -10.72 1.59
C LEU A 228 -23.63 -9.65 0.69
N PRO A 229 -23.43 -8.42 1.19
CA PRO A 229 -22.64 -7.42 0.48
C PRO A 229 -21.17 -7.85 0.36
N ASP A 230 -20.44 -7.18 -0.55
CA ASP A 230 -18.99 -7.40 -0.69
C ASP A 230 -18.27 -7.20 0.65
N PRO A 231 -17.18 -7.95 0.91
CA PRO A 231 -16.48 -7.92 2.19
C PRO A 231 -15.64 -6.65 2.41
N THR A 232 -16.25 -5.47 2.41
CA THR A 232 -15.56 -4.17 2.57
C THR A 232 -15.11 -3.87 4.00
N THR A 233 -15.50 -4.70 4.97
CA THR A 233 -15.14 -4.59 6.39
C THR A 233 -14.66 -5.92 6.94
N LEU A 234 -13.92 -5.88 8.06
CA LEU A 234 -13.49 -7.09 8.76
C LEU A 234 -14.66 -7.93 9.29
N VAL A 235 -15.82 -7.30 9.56
CA VAL A 235 -17.07 -8.01 9.92
C VAL A 235 -17.54 -8.86 8.74
N LEU A 236 -17.66 -8.26 7.55
CA LEU A 236 -18.20 -8.93 6.37
C LEU A 236 -17.21 -9.95 5.79
N ASN A 237 -15.90 -9.71 5.90
CA ASN A 237 -14.86 -10.62 5.43
C ASN A 237 -15.01 -12.03 5.98
N ARG A 238 -15.52 -12.17 7.21
CA ARG A 238 -15.73 -13.46 7.85
C ARG A 238 -16.67 -14.38 7.08
N TYR A 239 -17.59 -13.84 6.28
CA TYR A 239 -18.52 -14.65 5.51
C TYR A 239 -17.94 -15.08 4.15
N TRP A 240 -16.67 -14.76 3.90
CA TRP A 240 -15.93 -15.05 2.68
C TRP A 240 -14.66 -15.86 2.93
N THR A 241 -14.50 -16.45 4.12
CA THR A 241 -13.29 -17.21 4.48
C THR A 241 -13.46 -18.70 4.26
N ARG A 242 -12.34 -19.41 4.10
CA ARG A 242 -12.31 -20.88 4.02
C ARG A 242 -13.00 -21.52 5.22
N GLU A 243 -12.77 -20.98 6.42
CA GLU A 243 -13.35 -21.48 7.66
C GLU A 243 -14.88 -21.37 7.64
N PHE A 244 -15.42 -20.25 7.16
CA PHE A 244 -16.86 -20.07 7.02
C PHE A 244 -17.48 -21.00 5.97
N PHE A 245 -16.86 -21.13 4.79
CA PHE A 245 -17.36 -22.06 3.79
C PHE A 245 -17.29 -23.52 4.27
N THR A 246 -16.32 -23.86 5.13
CA THR A 246 -16.25 -25.18 5.78
C THR A 246 -17.41 -25.38 6.76
N LEU A 247 -17.80 -24.35 7.52
CA LEU A 247 -19.00 -24.40 8.36
C LEU A 247 -20.27 -24.59 7.52
N VAL A 248 -20.44 -23.81 6.46
CA VAL A 248 -21.58 -23.95 5.53
C VAL A 248 -21.63 -25.36 4.96
N LYS A 249 -20.50 -25.88 4.48
CA LYS A 249 -20.39 -27.24 3.94
C LYS A 249 -20.90 -28.30 4.91
N ARG A 250 -20.56 -28.22 6.21
CA ARG A 250 -21.02 -29.17 7.25
C ARG A 250 -22.53 -29.15 7.47
N THR A 251 -23.19 -28.03 7.16
CA THR A 251 -24.65 -27.88 7.27
C THR A 251 -25.41 -28.21 6.00
N LEU A 252 -24.73 -28.48 4.88
CA LEU A 252 -25.40 -28.90 3.64
C LEU A 252 -25.80 -30.37 3.73
N ALA A 253 -27.00 -30.68 3.20
CA ALA A 253 -27.42 -32.05 2.96
C ALA A 253 -26.62 -32.67 1.80
N THR A 254 -26.69 -33.99 1.63
CA THR A 254 -26.05 -34.68 0.48
C THR A 254 -26.58 -34.11 -0.83
N GLY A 255 -25.68 -33.61 -1.68
CA GLY A 255 -26.05 -32.93 -2.93
C GLY A 255 -26.49 -31.48 -2.76
N GLY A 256 -26.50 -30.94 -1.54
CA GLY A 256 -26.89 -29.57 -1.25
C GLY A 256 -26.02 -28.53 -1.96
N VAL A 257 -26.59 -27.36 -2.19
CA VAL A 257 -25.98 -26.30 -3.00
C VAL A 257 -25.80 -25.02 -2.19
N LEU A 258 -24.61 -24.43 -2.29
CA LEU A 258 -24.30 -23.09 -1.82
C LEU A 258 -24.40 -22.10 -2.99
N CYS A 259 -25.10 -20.98 -2.83
CA CYS A 259 -25.06 -19.85 -3.76
C CYS A 259 -24.57 -18.59 -3.03
N ALA A 260 -23.44 -18.03 -3.47
CA ALA A 260 -22.84 -16.84 -2.86
C ALA A 260 -22.77 -15.68 -3.86
N ARG A 261 -23.34 -14.53 -3.49
CA ARG A 261 -23.39 -13.32 -4.32
C ARG A 261 -22.15 -12.47 -4.13
N MET A 262 -21.52 -12.00 -5.21
CA MET A 262 -20.49 -10.97 -5.17
C MET A 262 -20.69 -9.95 -6.29
N THR A 263 -20.06 -8.80 -6.16
CA THR A 263 -19.92 -7.87 -7.29
C THR A 263 -19.18 -8.54 -8.46
N GLY A 264 -19.79 -8.48 -9.65
CA GLY A 264 -19.23 -8.89 -10.92
C GLY A 264 -19.13 -7.72 -11.91
N ALA A 265 -19.02 -8.04 -13.20
CA ALA A 265 -19.22 -7.08 -14.28
C ALA A 265 -19.75 -7.78 -15.53
N ALA A 266 -20.76 -7.19 -16.18
CA ALA A 266 -21.35 -7.76 -17.37
C ALA A 266 -20.41 -7.82 -18.59
N ASN A 267 -19.57 -6.79 -18.81
CA ASN A 267 -18.83 -6.62 -20.09
C ASN A 267 -17.32 -6.32 -19.95
N PHE A 268 -16.85 -5.76 -18.83
CA PHE A 268 -15.45 -5.39 -18.66
C PHE A 268 -14.95 -5.73 -17.26
N MET A 269 -13.85 -6.47 -17.18
CA MET A 269 -13.23 -6.83 -15.91
C MET A 269 -11.88 -6.13 -15.73
N GLY A 270 -11.88 -5.07 -14.91
CA GLY A 270 -10.66 -4.43 -14.43
C GLY A 270 -9.87 -5.35 -13.49
N GLY A 271 -8.58 -5.06 -13.32
CA GLY A 271 -7.68 -5.91 -12.52
C GLY A 271 -8.13 -6.11 -11.08
N GLU A 272 -8.65 -5.07 -10.42
CA GLU A 272 -9.14 -5.13 -9.03
C GLU A 272 -10.34 -6.08 -8.89
N LEU A 273 -11.28 -6.03 -9.84
CA LEU A 273 -12.44 -6.92 -9.87
C LEU A 273 -12.01 -8.38 -10.13
N VAL A 274 -11.04 -8.59 -11.03
CA VAL A 274 -10.48 -9.92 -11.29
C VAL A 274 -9.84 -10.49 -10.03
N TYR A 275 -9.13 -9.69 -9.23
CA TYR A 275 -8.56 -10.15 -7.97
C TYR A 275 -9.64 -10.54 -6.95
N LEU A 276 -10.68 -9.71 -6.79
CA LEU A 276 -11.81 -10.03 -5.90
C LEU A 276 -12.49 -11.36 -6.30
N GLY A 277 -12.86 -11.50 -7.58
CA GLY A 277 -13.48 -12.72 -8.10
C GLY A 277 -12.55 -13.94 -8.00
N SER A 278 -11.26 -13.79 -8.33
CA SER A 278 -10.29 -14.89 -8.22
C SER A 278 -10.05 -15.34 -6.78
N SER A 279 -10.04 -14.41 -5.81
CA SER A 279 -9.94 -14.73 -4.39
C SER A 279 -11.15 -15.49 -3.90
N ALA A 280 -12.34 -15.04 -4.26
CA ALA A 280 -13.58 -15.68 -3.86
C ALA A 280 -13.75 -17.07 -4.50
N VAL A 281 -13.53 -17.20 -5.81
CA VAL A 281 -13.53 -18.50 -6.51
C VAL A 281 -12.53 -19.44 -5.86
N ARG A 282 -11.27 -19.00 -5.67
CA ARG A 282 -10.23 -19.89 -5.13
C ARG A 282 -10.49 -20.29 -3.68
N THR A 283 -11.10 -19.42 -2.89
CA THR A 283 -11.47 -19.73 -1.50
C THR A 283 -12.58 -20.78 -1.46
N ILE A 284 -13.61 -20.66 -2.30
CA ILE A 284 -14.69 -21.65 -2.40
C ILE A 284 -14.16 -22.99 -2.96
N GLU A 285 -13.35 -22.96 -4.03
CA GLU A 285 -12.72 -24.16 -4.62
C GLU A 285 -11.79 -24.89 -3.64
N SER A 286 -11.30 -24.21 -2.59
CA SER A 286 -10.51 -24.86 -1.53
C SER A 286 -11.35 -25.70 -0.56
N VAL A 287 -12.68 -25.64 -0.65
CA VAL A 287 -13.64 -26.34 0.22
C VAL A 287 -14.60 -27.23 -0.59
N PHE A 288 -15.04 -26.74 -1.76
CA PHE A 288 -15.97 -27.42 -2.65
C PHE A 288 -15.28 -27.84 -3.96
N PRO A 289 -15.44 -29.10 -4.39
CA PRO A 289 -14.82 -29.59 -5.63
C PRO A 289 -15.47 -29.04 -6.90
N HIS A 290 -16.77 -28.76 -6.88
CA HIS A 290 -17.52 -28.28 -8.04
C HIS A 290 -18.03 -26.86 -7.81
N VAL A 291 -17.68 -25.96 -8.73
CA VAL A 291 -18.09 -24.54 -8.72
C VAL A 291 -18.52 -24.10 -10.11
N VAL A 292 -19.72 -23.51 -10.20
CA VAL A 292 -20.25 -22.87 -11.41
C VAL A 292 -20.55 -21.39 -11.13
N LEU A 293 -20.63 -20.59 -12.18
CA LEU A 293 -20.78 -19.14 -12.09
C LEU A 293 -21.99 -18.69 -12.89
N LYS A 294 -22.87 -17.89 -12.26
CA LYS A 294 -23.79 -17.00 -12.98
C LYS A 294 -23.11 -15.63 -13.14
N PRO A 295 -22.88 -15.14 -14.37
CA PRO A 295 -22.22 -13.86 -14.62
C PRO A 295 -23.23 -12.70 -14.56
N GLY A 296 -22.71 -11.49 -14.34
CA GLY A 296 -23.51 -10.26 -14.39
C GLY A 296 -22.82 -9.14 -13.64
N ASP A 297 -23.54 -8.05 -13.40
CA ASP A 297 -23.11 -7.01 -12.46
C ASP A 297 -23.11 -7.56 -11.02
N GLU A 298 -24.00 -8.52 -10.76
CA GLU A 298 -23.92 -9.45 -9.63
C GLU A 298 -23.56 -10.83 -10.15
N SER A 299 -22.38 -11.29 -9.77
CA SER A 299 -21.92 -12.64 -10.03
C SER A 299 -22.33 -13.56 -8.88
N TRP A 300 -22.91 -14.71 -9.21
CA TRP A 300 -23.22 -15.74 -8.20
C TRP A 300 -22.30 -16.94 -8.38
N LEU A 301 -21.52 -17.24 -7.34
CA LEU A 301 -20.74 -18.46 -7.26
C LEU A 301 -21.59 -19.55 -6.63
N ILE A 302 -21.74 -20.65 -7.35
CA ILE A 302 -22.58 -21.77 -6.96
C ILE A 302 -21.67 -22.97 -6.75
N ALA A 303 -21.74 -23.59 -5.57
CA ALA A 303 -20.81 -24.62 -5.16
C ALA A 303 -21.52 -25.82 -4.52
N SER A 304 -20.99 -27.02 -4.73
CA SER A 304 -21.51 -28.27 -4.17
C SER A 304 -20.42 -29.33 -4.10
N GLU A 305 -20.65 -30.36 -3.28
CA GLU A 305 -19.89 -31.60 -3.35
C GLU A 305 -20.33 -32.52 -4.49
N SER A 306 -21.55 -32.32 -4.99
CA SER A 306 -22.06 -33.08 -6.14
C SER A 306 -21.60 -32.47 -7.46
N ASP A 307 -21.36 -33.34 -8.43
CA ASP A 307 -21.08 -33.05 -9.84
C ASP A 307 -22.33 -32.62 -10.63
N ARG A 308 -23.52 -32.59 -10.02
CA ARG A 308 -24.80 -32.22 -10.67
C ARG A 308 -24.94 -30.74 -11.03
N LEU A 309 -24.00 -29.89 -10.60
CA LEU A 309 -23.99 -28.48 -10.95
C LEU A 309 -23.77 -28.30 -12.45
N THR A 310 -24.52 -27.38 -13.04
CA THR A 310 -24.43 -27.11 -14.48
C THR A 310 -24.43 -25.62 -14.76
N ALA A 311 -23.69 -25.22 -15.78
CA ALA A 311 -23.70 -23.89 -16.35
C ALA A 311 -24.48 -23.84 -17.68
N ALA A 312 -25.06 -24.97 -18.11
CA ALA A 312 -25.80 -25.05 -19.36
C ALA A 312 -27.19 -24.42 -19.19
N PRO A 313 -27.50 -23.32 -19.91
CA PRO A 313 -28.73 -22.58 -19.69
C PRO A 313 -30.01 -23.38 -20.03
N ALA A 314 -29.98 -24.21 -21.08
CA ALA A 314 -31.11 -25.04 -21.47
C ALA A 314 -31.46 -26.08 -20.40
N GLU A 315 -30.44 -26.72 -19.80
CA GLU A 315 -30.63 -27.67 -18.73
C GLU A 315 -31.21 -27.00 -17.47
N LEU A 316 -30.71 -25.81 -17.12
CA LEU A 316 -31.22 -25.04 -15.99
C LEU A 316 -32.68 -24.61 -16.20
N ARG A 317 -33.02 -24.18 -17.43
CA ARG A 317 -34.41 -23.88 -17.82
C ARG A 317 -35.30 -25.08 -17.58
N ASP A 318 -34.92 -26.25 -18.08
CA ASP A 318 -35.75 -27.47 -18.00
C ASP A 318 -35.90 -27.94 -16.55
N ARG A 319 -34.81 -27.89 -15.77
CA ARG A 319 -34.79 -28.17 -14.33
C ARG A 319 -35.73 -27.25 -13.54
N PHE A 320 -35.73 -25.96 -13.86
CA PHE A 320 -36.60 -24.99 -13.19
C PHE A 320 -38.07 -25.11 -13.65
N ALA A 321 -38.31 -25.37 -14.94
CA ALA A 321 -39.64 -25.57 -15.49
C ALA A 321 -40.36 -26.78 -14.87
N ALA A 322 -39.61 -27.82 -14.47
CA ALA A 322 -40.14 -29.00 -13.80
C ALA A 322 -40.68 -28.73 -12.37
N ILE A 323 -40.37 -27.58 -11.78
CA ILE A 323 -40.79 -27.22 -10.42
C ILE A 323 -42.24 -26.71 -10.43
N ARG A 324 -43.10 -27.34 -9.65
CA ARG A 324 -44.52 -26.95 -9.56
C ARG A 324 -44.67 -25.51 -9.03
N GLY A 325 -45.24 -24.64 -9.85
CA GLY A 325 -45.46 -23.22 -9.52
C GLY A 325 -44.28 -22.29 -9.81
N ALA A 326 -43.13 -22.80 -10.25
CA ALA A 326 -41.95 -21.97 -10.54
C ALA A 326 -42.16 -21.00 -11.71
N ALA A 327 -42.88 -21.41 -12.76
CA ALA A 327 -43.17 -20.54 -13.91
C ALA A 327 -43.99 -19.28 -13.55
N GLN A 328 -44.76 -19.32 -12.44
CA GLN A 328 -45.50 -18.16 -11.93
C GLN A 328 -44.60 -17.20 -11.14
N LEU A 329 -43.45 -17.67 -10.65
CA LEU A 329 -42.47 -16.82 -9.97
C LEU A 329 -41.54 -16.14 -10.97
N TYR A 330 -41.01 -16.89 -11.92
CA TYR A 330 -40.06 -16.42 -12.92
C TYR A 330 -40.23 -17.23 -14.21
N PRO A 331 -40.18 -16.61 -15.40
CA PRO A 331 -40.27 -17.35 -16.65
C PRO A 331 -39.03 -18.24 -16.83
N PRO A 332 -39.15 -19.57 -17.03
CA PRO A 332 -38.00 -20.46 -17.16
C PRO A 332 -37.02 -20.04 -18.26
N ASP A 333 -37.52 -19.53 -19.39
CA ASP A 333 -36.69 -19.03 -20.49
C ASP A 333 -35.79 -17.86 -20.09
N GLY A 334 -36.13 -17.13 -19.03
CA GLY A 334 -35.28 -16.08 -18.47
C GLY A 334 -33.94 -16.62 -17.94
N LEU A 335 -33.82 -17.93 -17.64
CA LEU A 335 -32.52 -18.52 -17.27
C LEU A 335 -31.52 -18.51 -18.43
N MET A 336 -32.00 -18.49 -19.68
CA MET A 336 -31.15 -18.38 -20.86
C MET A 336 -30.38 -17.05 -20.90
N SER A 337 -30.99 -15.96 -20.42
CA SER A 337 -30.32 -14.66 -20.32
C SER A 337 -29.43 -14.51 -19.08
N LEU A 338 -29.68 -15.30 -18.03
CA LEU A 338 -28.86 -15.27 -16.82
C LEU A 338 -27.55 -16.06 -17.00
N TYR A 339 -27.59 -17.19 -17.71
CA TYR A 339 -26.45 -18.09 -17.90
C TYR A 339 -25.89 -18.04 -19.33
N VAL A 340 -25.43 -16.86 -19.76
CA VAL A 340 -24.81 -16.69 -21.09
C VAL A 340 -23.45 -17.41 -21.14
N PRO A 341 -23.28 -18.47 -21.97
CA PRO A 341 -22.07 -19.32 -21.94
C PRO A 341 -20.76 -18.56 -22.16
N ASP A 342 -20.73 -17.67 -23.15
CA ASP A 342 -19.54 -16.88 -23.48
C ASP A 342 -19.09 -15.98 -22.31
N ARG A 343 -20.05 -15.42 -21.57
CA ARG A 343 -19.76 -14.59 -20.39
C ARG A 343 -19.25 -15.43 -19.23
N ILE A 344 -19.80 -16.63 -19.02
CA ILE A 344 -19.33 -17.57 -18.00
C ILE A 344 -17.88 -17.95 -18.29
N GLN A 345 -17.59 -18.39 -19.52
CA GLN A 345 -16.26 -18.79 -19.94
C GLN A 345 -15.27 -17.63 -19.83
N PHE A 346 -15.65 -16.43 -20.32
CA PHE A 346 -14.81 -15.24 -20.22
C PHE A 346 -14.46 -14.88 -18.77
N GLN A 347 -15.47 -14.85 -17.88
CA GLN A 347 -15.24 -14.49 -16.49
C GLN A 347 -14.40 -15.54 -15.75
N MET A 348 -14.78 -16.82 -15.88
CA MET A 348 -14.11 -17.91 -15.19
C MET A 348 -12.66 -18.09 -15.66
N GLU A 349 -12.38 -17.96 -16.96
CA GLU A 349 -11.00 -18.06 -17.48
C GLU A 349 -10.12 -16.94 -16.95
N LYS A 350 -10.63 -15.71 -16.82
CA LYS A 350 -9.89 -14.59 -16.21
C LYS A 350 -9.60 -14.83 -14.73
N TYR A 351 -10.56 -15.35 -13.97
CA TYR A 351 -10.35 -15.70 -12.56
C TYR A 351 -9.30 -16.80 -12.41
N ARG A 352 -9.42 -17.90 -13.19
CA ARG A 352 -8.46 -19.02 -13.15
C ARG A 352 -7.08 -18.63 -13.66
N GLN A 353 -6.99 -17.78 -14.70
CA GLN A 353 -5.73 -17.24 -15.18
C GLN A 353 -5.06 -16.35 -14.12
N SER A 354 -5.82 -15.51 -13.42
CA SER A 354 -5.32 -14.74 -12.28
C SER A 354 -4.83 -15.66 -11.16
N ALA A 355 -5.61 -16.70 -10.84
CA ALA A 355 -5.27 -17.67 -9.81
C ALA A 355 -3.97 -18.42 -10.08
N ARG A 356 -3.78 -18.90 -11.31
CA ARG A 356 -2.53 -19.55 -11.75
C ARG A 356 -1.31 -18.61 -11.66
N ARG A 357 -1.50 -17.29 -11.77
CA ARG A 357 -0.41 -16.30 -11.69
C ARG A 357 -0.08 -15.90 -10.25
N ALA A 358 -1.09 -15.72 -9.41
CA ALA A 358 -0.92 -15.22 -8.04
C ALA A 358 -0.62 -16.34 -7.03
N GLY A 359 -1.17 -17.53 -7.23
CA GLY A 359 -1.07 -18.65 -6.31
C GLY A 359 -1.97 -18.55 -5.08
N ASP A 360 -2.09 -19.67 -4.36
CA ASP A 360 -3.06 -19.85 -3.27
C ASP A 360 -2.77 -18.98 -2.05
N ALA A 361 -1.49 -18.80 -1.71
CA ALA A 361 -1.08 -17.99 -0.56
C ALA A 361 -1.52 -16.51 -0.67
N VAL A 362 -1.76 -16.04 -1.89
CA VAL A 362 -2.15 -14.65 -2.20
C VAL A 362 -3.67 -14.50 -2.24
N LEU A 363 -4.38 -15.52 -2.72
CA LEU A 363 -5.81 -15.42 -3.06
C LEU A 363 -6.74 -16.05 -2.03
N VAL A 364 -6.32 -17.11 -1.33
CA VAL A 364 -7.20 -17.78 -0.36
C VAL A 364 -7.45 -16.84 0.82
N ASN A 365 -8.72 -16.56 1.07
CA ASN A 365 -9.17 -15.76 2.20
C ASN A 365 -9.37 -16.64 3.44
N THR A 366 -8.76 -16.25 4.56
CA THR A 366 -8.91 -16.94 5.86
C THR A 366 -9.19 -15.94 6.96
N ASP A 367 -9.65 -16.42 8.12
CA ASP A 367 -9.90 -15.56 9.29
C ASP A 367 -8.67 -14.74 9.71
N ARG A 368 -7.46 -15.33 9.61
CA ARG A 368 -6.19 -14.65 9.94
C ARG A 368 -5.65 -13.79 8.79
N ARG A 369 -6.12 -13.99 7.56
CA ARG A 369 -5.66 -13.29 6.35
C ARG A 369 -6.87 -12.81 5.53
N PRO A 370 -7.43 -11.62 5.85
CA PRO A 370 -8.65 -11.09 5.25
C PRO A 370 -8.43 -10.54 3.81
N LYS A 371 -8.02 -11.41 2.88
CA LYS A 371 -7.69 -11.06 1.48
C LYS A 371 -8.91 -10.57 0.69
N ALA A 372 -10.10 -11.11 0.94
CA ALA A 372 -11.30 -10.67 0.23
C ALA A 372 -11.63 -9.20 0.55
N MET A 373 -11.38 -8.76 1.79
CA MET A 373 -11.48 -7.36 2.17
C MET A 373 -10.48 -6.46 1.49
N LEU A 374 -9.22 -6.87 1.40
CA LEU A 374 -8.21 -6.13 0.66
C LEU A 374 -8.65 -5.86 -0.78
N PHE A 375 -9.10 -6.91 -1.49
CA PHE A 375 -9.52 -6.78 -2.89
C PHE A 375 -10.81 -5.96 -3.04
N SER A 376 -11.73 -6.06 -2.09
CA SER A 376 -12.94 -5.24 -2.06
C SER A 376 -12.63 -3.75 -1.82
N LEU A 377 -11.72 -3.43 -0.91
CA LEU A 377 -11.26 -2.07 -0.67
C LEU A 377 -10.53 -1.48 -1.87
N MET A 378 -9.70 -2.29 -2.55
CA MET A 378 -9.05 -1.89 -3.79
C MET A 378 -10.06 -1.60 -4.89
N LEU A 379 -11.10 -2.42 -5.03
CA LEU A 379 -12.19 -2.18 -5.98
C LEU A 379 -12.97 -0.90 -5.63
N ALA A 380 -13.24 -0.66 -4.34
CA ALA A 380 -13.90 0.56 -3.88
C ALA A 380 -13.06 1.81 -4.17
N LEU A 381 -11.74 1.76 -3.92
CA LEU A 381 -10.79 2.82 -4.27
C LEU A 381 -10.72 3.05 -5.78
N ARG A 382 -10.80 1.99 -6.60
CA ARG A 382 -10.82 2.10 -8.05
C ARG A 382 -12.11 2.76 -8.58
N ARG A 383 -13.24 2.57 -7.89
CA ARG A 383 -14.51 3.24 -8.23
C ARG A 383 -14.49 4.73 -7.91
N THR A 384 -13.74 5.16 -6.90
CA THR A 384 -13.67 6.56 -6.46
C THR A 384 -12.45 7.32 -6.99
N SER A 385 -11.43 6.62 -7.48
CA SER A 385 -10.17 7.24 -7.94
C SER A 385 -9.67 6.65 -9.26
N LEU A 386 -8.88 7.45 -9.99
CA LEU A 386 -8.18 6.98 -11.20
C LEU A 386 -6.97 6.08 -10.89
N LEU A 387 -6.65 5.86 -9.61
CA LEU A 387 -5.54 5.02 -9.19
C LEU A 387 -5.91 3.54 -9.41
N SER A 388 -4.95 2.74 -9.87
CA SER A 388 -5.08 1.28 -9.97
C SER A 388 -3.91 0.64 -9.24
N PHE A 389 -4.25 -0.26 -8.32
CA PHE A 389 -3.30 -0.97 -7.48
C PHE A 389 -3.18 -2.44 -7.87
N ALA A 390 -4.05 -2.95 -8.76
CA ALA A 390 -4.06 -4.35 -9.19
C ALA A 390 -2.67 -4.85 -9.65
N ARG A 391 -1.93 -4.04 -10.42
CA ARG A 391 -0.60 -4.41 -10.90
C ARG A 391 0.44 -4.64 -9.79
N HIS A 392 0.23 -4.01 -8.63
CA HIS A 392 1.15 -4.04 -7.50
C HIS A 392 0.76 -5.07 -6.43
N VAL A 393 -0.44 -5.67 -6.55
CA VAL A 393 -0.96 -6.66 -5.60
C VAL A 393 0.01 -7.81 -5.33
N PRO A 394 0.58 -8.49 -6.35
CA PRO A 394 1.44 -9.64 -6.07
C PRO A 394 2.66 -9.26 -5.24
N VAL A 395 3.26 -8.10 -5.54
CA VAL A 395 4.44 -7.57 -4.84
C VAL A 395 4.11 -7.15 -3.41
N LEU A 396 2.99 -6.46 -3.25
CA LEU A 396 2.56 -5.96 -1.95
C LEU A 396 2.14 -7.11 -1.03
N LEU A 397 1.59 -8.20 -1.57
CA LEU A 397 1.22 -9.38 -0.79
C LEU A 397 2.38 -10.33 -0.51
N SER A 398 3.34 -10.47 -1.44
CA SER A 398 4.49 -11.36 -1.25
C SER A 398 5.60 -10.75 -0.40
N VAL A 399 5.84 -9.44 -0.53
CA VAL A 399 6.98 -8.76 0.11
C VAL A 399 6.56 -7.55 0.97
N GLY A 400 5.26 -7.32 1.13
CA GLY A 400 4.71 -6.20 1.92
C GLY A 400 5.19 -6.15 3.36
N VAL A 401 5.47 -7.29 3.99
CA VAL A 401 6.02 -7.37 5.35
C VAL A 401 7.38 -6.66 5.43
N TRP A 402 8.27 -6.93 4.47
CA TRP A 402 9.60 -6.30 4.41
C TRP A 402 9.52 -4.82 4.04
N ILE A 403 8.57 -4.46 3.17
CA ILE A 403 8.29 -3.05 2.84
C ILE A 403 7.86 -2.29 4.12
N ALA A 404 6.96 -2.88 4.92
CA ALA A 404 6.51 -2.30 6.18
C ALA A 404 7.60 -2.29 7.25
N ALA A 405 8.46 -3.30 7.32
CA ALA A 405 9.56 -3.38 8.29
C ALA A 405 10.75 -2.45 7.96
N CYS A 406 10.91 -2.07 6.69
CA CYS A 406 12.04 -1.28 6.22
C CYS A 406 12.24 0.05 6.98
N PRO A 407 11.22 0.89 7.22
CA PRO A 407 11.39 2.10 8.04
C PRO A 407 11.93 1.85 9.45
N ILE A 408 11.50 0.75 10.09
CA ILE A 408 11.96 0.38 11.44
C ILE A 408 13.44 0.00 11.39
N ILE A 409 13.83 -0.84 10.42
CA ILE A 409 15.23 -1.27 10.26
C ILE A 409 16.13 -0.07 9.97
N VAL A 410 15.73 0.81 9.05
CA VAL A 410 16.48 2.04 8.72
C VAL A 410 16.62 2.92 9.95
N TYR A 411 15.56 3.10 10.73
CA TYR A 411 15.62 3.84 12.00
C TYR A 411 16.64 3.22 12.97
N VAL A 412 16.57 1.90 13.20
CA VAL A 412 17.50 1.19 14.10
C VAL A 412 18.95 1.36 13.66
N VAL A 413 19.23 1.17 12.36
CA VAL A 413 20.58 1.32 11.79
C VAL A 413 21.07 2.77 11.94
N LEU A 414 20.27 3.76 11.54
CA LEU A 414 20.65 5.17 11.66
C LEU A 414 20.87 5.58 13.12
N ARG A 415 20.04 5.06 14.04
CA ARG A 415 20.19 5.32 15.48
C ARG A 415 21.48 4.71 16.00
N LEU A 416 21.80 3.45 15.66
CA LEU A 416 23.06 2.81 16.05
C LEU A 416 24.28 3.55 15.50
N VAL A 417 24.25 3.95 14.21
CA VAL A 417 25.33 4.74 13.60
C VAL A 417 25.52 6.07 14.32
N TYR A 418 24.43 6.78 14.65
CA TYR A 418 24.48 8.03 15.41
C TYR A 418 25.11 7.82 16.79
N LEU A 419 24.69 6.77 17.52
CA LEU A 419 25.23 6.47 18.84
C LEU A 419 26.74 6.14 18.78
N ILE A 420 27.17 5.31 17.82
CA ILE A 420 28.58 4.94 17.65
C ILE A 420 29.44 6.14 17.20
N ALA A 421 28.95 6.94 16.26
CA ALA A 421 29.67 8.12 15.76
C ALA A 421 29.83 9.19 16.84
N SER A 422 28.79 9.39 17.66
CA SER A 422 28.80 10.37 18.75
C SER A 422 29.79 10.03 19.88
N GLN A 423 30.02 8.73 20.14
CA GLN A 423 31.03 8.28 21.11
C GLN A 423 32.45 8.70 20.73
N ARG A 424 32.78 8.73 19.43
CA ARG A 424 34.12 9.09 18.94
C ARG A 424 34.42 10.58 19.05
N SER A 425 33.38 11.42 19.06
CA SER A 425 33.52 12.88 19.07
C SER A 425 33.54 13.49 20.48
N ALA A 426 33.15 12.74 21.51
CA ALA A 426 33.07 13.24 22.88
C ALA A 426 34.44 13.21 23.59
N GLN A 427 35.21 14.29 23.45
CA GLN A 427 36.49 14.48 24.14
C GLN A 427 36.37 14.93 25.61
N GLN A 428 35.16 15.15 26.15
CA GLN A 428 34.98 15.51 27.56
C GLN A 428 34.12 14.50 28.33
N PRO A 429 34.60 14.00 29.49
CA PRO A 429 33.81 13.14 30.35
C PRO A 429 32.76 13.97 31.10
N VAL A 430 31.50 13.90 30.65
CA VAL A 430 30.37 14.41 31.45
C VAL A 430 30.03 13.35 32.51
N THR A 431 30.26 13.70 33.77
CA THR A 431 29.91 12.93 34.96
C THR A 431 28.41 12.97 35.20
N GLY A 432 27.68 12.04 34.58
CA GLY A 432 26.26 11.83 34.86
C GLY A 432 25.64 10.90 33.83
N GLY A 433 25.16 9.73 34.26
CA GLY A 433 24.42 8.79 33.42
C GLY A 433 23.03 9.33 33.04
N GLY A 434 22.98 10.41 32.26
CA GLY A 434 21.74 11.05 31.85
C GLY A 434 21.03 10.27 30.75
N ALA A 435 19.72 10.11 30.88
CA ALA A 435 18.91 9.47 29.85
C ALA A 435 18.68 10.42 28.66
N SER A 436 18.57 9.88 27.43
CA SER A 436 18.27 10.69 26.25
C SER A 436 16.79 11.06 26.19
N VAL A 437 16.47 12.35 26.05
CA VAL A 437 15.10 12.85 25.82
C VAL A 437 14.46 12.16 24.63
N PHE A 438 15.20 12.07 23.50
CA PHE A 438 14.72 11.45 22.27
C PHE A 438 14.37 9.96 22.45
N ASP A 439 15.18 9.20 23.19
CA ASP A 439 14.90 7.77 23.40
C ASP A 439 13.68 7.56 24.30
N ALA A 440 13.43 8.45 25.28
CA ALA A 440 12.21 8.41 26.09
C ALA A 440 10.97 8.74 25.26
N GLU A 441 11.05 9.75 24.39
CA GLU A 441 9.97 10.14 23.47
C GLU A 441 9.65 9.03 22.45
N VAL A 442 10.67 8.41 21.85
CA VAL A 442 10.49 7.28 20.92
C VAL A 442 9.96 6.04 21.63
N LEU A 443 10.41 5.76 22.86
CA LEU A 443 9.88 4.64 23.64
C LEU A 443 8.36 4.75 23.81
N ILE A 444 7.87 5.93 24.23
CA ILE A 444 6.44 6.17 24.41
C ILE A 444 5.69 6.14 23.08
N LEU A 445 6.22 6.78 22.04
CA LEU A 445 5.62 6.75 20.70
C LEU A 445 5.42 5.33 20.17
N THR A 446 6.49 4.52 20.21
CA THR A 446 6.49 3.18 19.61
C THR A 446 5.70 2.18 20.44
N THR A 447 5.72 2.31 21.77
CA THR A 447 4.94 1.42 22.67
C THR A 447 3.47 1.79 22.71
N GLY A 448 3.11 3.08 22.64
CA GLY A 448 1.72 3.53 22.45
C GLY A 448 1.15 3.09 21.11
N LEU A 449 1.94 3.19 20.03
CA LEU A 449 1.60 2.63 18.72
C LEU A 449 1.38 1.12 18.80
N ALA A 450 2.34 0.39 19.38
CA ALA A 450 2.26 -1.05 19.50
C ALA A 450 1.05 -1.50 20.32
N GLY A 451 0.79 -0.84 21.45
CA GLY A 451 -0.35 -1.14 22.32
C GLY A 451 -1.69 -0.89 21.65
N MET A 452 -1.86 0.26 20.97
CA MET A 452 -3.11 0.53 20.27
C MET A 452 -3.31 -0.44 19.08
N ALA A 453 -2.26 -0.71 18.30
CA ALA A 453 -2.34 -1.68 17.21
C ALA A 453 -2.63 -3.11 17.72
N LEU A 454 -2.02 -3.54 18.83
CA LEU A 454 -2.28 -4.83 19.46
C LEU A 454 -3.72 -4.93 19.96
N SER A 455 -4.27 -3.85 20.54
CA SER A 455 -5.68 -3.80 20.95
C SER A 455 -6.63 -3.98 19.76
N VAL A 456 -6.34 -3.34 18.62
CA VAL A 456 -7.12 -3.49 17.37
C VAL A 456 -7.01 -4.92 16.83
N VAL A 457 -5.83 -5.53 16.86
CA VAL A 457 -5.62 -6.93 16.45
C VAL A 457 -6.44 -7.88 17.35
N LEU A 458 -6.38 -7.70 18.67
CA LEU A 458 -7.15 -8.51 19.64
C LEU A 458 -8.65 -8.34 19.44
N MET A 459 -9.13 -7.11 19.25
CA MET A 459 -10.52 -6.81 18.93
C MET A 459 -10.96 -7.47 17.62
N PHE A 460 -10.12 -7.45 16.59
CA PHE A 460 -10.40 -8.13 15.33
C PHE A 460 -10.49 -9.65 15.49
N LEU A 461 -9.52 -10.27 16.19
CA LEU A 461 -9.51 -11.71 16.45
C LEU A 461 -10.74 -12.12 17.28
N TYR A 462 -11.05 -11.37 18.34
CA TYR A 462 -12.25 -11.56 19.15
C TYR A 462 -13.51 -11.50 18.27
N GLN A 463 -13.61 -10.44 17.45
CA GLN A 463 -14.73 -10.28 16.55
C GLN A 463 -14.84 -11.50 15.64
N SER A 464 -13.75 -11.95 14.98
CA SER A 464 -13.72 -13.09 14.04
C SER A 464 -14.35 -14.35 14.61
N HIS A 465 -14.12 -14.59 15.90
CA HIS A 465 -14.60 -15.79 16.59
C HIS A 465 -16.01 -15.65 17.17
N PHE A 466 -16.31 -14.52 17.82
CA PHE A 466 -17.51 -14.36 18.64
C PHE A 466 -18.65 -13.58 17.99
N GLY A 467 -18.44 -12.94 16.83
CA GLY A 467 -19.52 -12.19 16.21
C GLY A 467 -19.38 -10.69 16.41
N SER A 468 -20.38 -10.11 17.09
CA SER A 468 -20.49 -8.66 17.32
C SER A 468 -19.51 -8.20 18.39
N LEU A 469 -18.66 -7.24 18.04
CA LEU A 469 -17.75 -6.59 18.98
C LEU A 469 -18.41 -5.42 19.71
N TYR A 470 -19.44 -4.79 19.12
CA TYR A 470 -19.94 -3.47 19.54
C TYR A 470 -20.31 -3.38 21.02
N LEU A 471 -20.98 -4.41 21.55
CA LEU A 471 -21.37 -4.48 22.98
C LEU A 471 -20.16 -4.62 23.92
N TYR A 472 -19.05 -5.17 23.43
CA TYR A 472 -17.86 -5.46 24.22
C TYR A 472 -16.75 -4.41 24.06
N ILE A 473 -16.85 -3.45 23.13
CA ILE A 473 -15.82 -2.42 22.94
C ILE A 473 -15.57 -1.67 24.26
N GLY A 474 -16.63 -1.19 24.91
CA GLY A 474 -16.50 -0.44 26.18
C GLY A 474 -15.91 -1.28 27.31
N LEU A 475 -16.24 -2.57 27.37
CA LEU A 475 -15.67 -3.50 28.35
C LEU A 475 -14.19 -3.75 28.07
N LEU A 476 -13.84 -4.12 26.84
CA LEU A 476 -12.46 -4.39 26.43
C LEU A 476 -11.56 -3.15 26.60
N SER A 477 -12.07 -1.96 26.27
CA SER A 477 -11.37 -0.69 26.53
C SER A 477 -11.17 -0.43 28.02
N SER A 478 -12.18 -0.71 28.86
CA SER A 478 -12.04 -0.58 30.33
C SER A 478 -11.00 -1.56 30.89
N VAL A 479 -10.99 -2.81 30.41
CA VAL A 479 -9.99 -3.82 30.80
C VAL A 479 -8.58 -3.40 30.38
N PHE A 480 -8.43 -2.86 29.16
CA PHE A 480 -7.16 -2.28 28.71
C PHE A 480 -6.70 -1.12 29.61
N MET A 481 -7.60 -0.17 29.93
CA MET A 481 -7.29 0.97 30.80
C MET A 481 -6.91 0.54 32.22
N LEU A 482 -7.59 -0.46 32.78
CA LEU A 482 -7.22 -1.07 34.06
C LEU A 482 -5.80 -1.66 33.98
N GLY A 483 -5.48 -2.36 32.90
CA GLY A 483 -4.13 -2.84 32.62
C GLY A 483 -3.10 -1.71 32.63
N SER A 484 -3.35 -0.61 31.91
CA SER A 484 -2.44 0.54 31.86
C SER A 484 -2.24 1.20 33.23
N PHE A 485 -3.31 1.33 34.01
CA PHE A 485 -3.20 1.78 35.40
C PHE A 485 -2.29 0.86 36.23
N LEU A 486 -2.51 -0.46 36.17
CA LEU A 486 -1.71 -1.44 36.91
C LEU A 486 -0.24 -1.40 36.49
N GLY A 487 0.06 -1.33 35.19
CA GLY A 487 1.42 -1.22 34.68
C GLY A 487 2.15 0.05 35.15
N GLY A 488 1.46 1.20 35.10
CA GLY A 488 1.99 2.47 35.61
C GLY A 488 2.19 2.44 37.13
N TRP A 489 1.25 1.84 37.87
CA TRP A 489 1.37 1.68 39.32
C TRP A 489 2.55 0.78 39.71
N THR A 490 2.71 -0.38 39.06
CA THR A 490 3.81 -1.32 39.32
C THR A 490 5.17 -0.71 39.02
N SER A 491 5.35 -0.05 37.87
CA SER A 491 6.61 0.61 37.52
C SER A 491 6.93 1.76 38.48
N ARG A 492 5.95 2.61 38.84
CA ARG A 492 6.12 3.66 39.85
C ARG A 492 6.56 3.10 41.20
N TRP A 493 5.94 2.02 41.65
CA TRP A 493 6.29 1.38 42.92
C TRP A 493 7.70 0.79 42.89
N LEU A 494 8.12 0.16 41.79
CA LEU A 494 9.48 -0.36 41.62
C LEU A 494 10.53 0.78 41.62
N LEU A 495 10.26 1.87 40.90
CA LEU A 495 11.14 3.05 40.85
C LEU A 495 11.25 3.73 42.23
N GLY A 496 10.14 3.84 42.95
CA GLY A 496 10.11 4.43 44.29
C GLY A 496 10.95 3.68 45.34
N ARG A 497 11.17 2.38 45.16
CA ARG A 497 12.04 1.58 46.05
C ARG A 497 13.53 1.83 45.85
N HIS A 498 13.94 2.12 44.62
CA HIS A 498 15.36 2.28 44.28
C HIS A 498 15.78 3.75 44.18
N ASN A 499 14.83 4.68 44.22
CA ASN A 499 15.02 6.12 43.97
C ASN A 499 15.74 6.43 42.64
N ASP A 500 15.80 5.43 41.75
CA ASP A 500 16.43 5.43 40.44
C ASP A 500 15.84 4.27 39.60
N GLU A 501 16.06 4.28 38.29
CA GLU A 501 15.78 3.21 37.33
C GLU A 501 16.77 2.05 37.49
N PRO A 502 16.30 0.86 37.92
CA PRO A 502 17.15 -0.33 37.92
C PRO A 502 17.56 -0.70 36.49
N ARG A 503 18.85 -0.96 36.27
CA ARG A 503 19.41 -1.34 34.95
C ARG A 503 18.61 -2.45 34.20
N PRO A 504 18.12 -3.53 34.86
CA PRO A 504 17.37 -4.57 34.14
C PRO A 504 15.89 -4.24 33.92
N LEU A 505 15.34 -3.16 34.50
CA LEU A 505 13.90 -2.91 34.49
C LEU A 505 13.35 -2.73 33.07
N LEU A 506 13.90 -1.77 32.30
CA LEU A 506 13.45 -1.51 30.94
C LEU A 506 13.64 -2.71 29.98
N PRO A 507 14.81 -3.39 29.89
CA PRO A 507 14.95 -4.55 29.01
C PRO A 507 14.05 -5.72 29.42
N LEU A 508 13.77 -5.91 30.71
CA LEU A 508 12.81 -6.92 31.18
C LEU A 508 11.38 -6.56 30.73
N CYS A 509 10.97 -5.29 30.87
CA CYS A 509 9.66 -4.83 30.42
C CYS A 509 9.49 -4.98 28.90
N LEU A 510 10.51 -4.63 28.11
CA LEU A 510 10.50 -4.82 26.65
C LEU A 510 10.43 -6.32 26.29
N SER A 511 11.20 -7.17 26.95
CA SER A 511 11.18 -8.62 26.71
C SER A 511 9.82 -9.24 27.09
N ALA A 512 9.23 -8.83 28.20
CA ALA A 512 7.90 -9.26 28.61
C ALA A 512 6.83 -8.82 27.61
N HIS A 513 6.92 -7.59 27.07
CA HIS A 513 6.01 -7.09 26.03
C HIS A 513 6.13 -7.90 24.74
N LEU A 514 7.35 -8.22 24.30
CA LEU A 514 7.57 -9.12 23.17
C LEU A 514 6.97 -10.52 23.42
N GLY A 515 7.11 -11.04 24.64
CA GLY A 515 6.45 -12.27 25.07
C GLY A 515 4.92 -12.19 25.02
N GLY A 516 4.34 -11.05 25.41
CA GLY A 516 2.90 -10.78 25.27
C GLY A 516 2.42 -10.79 23.82
N ILE A 517 3.17 -10.16 22.91
CA ILE A 517 2.89 -10.20 21.47
C ILE A 517 2.98 -11.65 20.94
N ALA A 518 4.00 -12.41 21.38
CA ALA A 518 4.16 -13.81 21.02
C ALA A 518 3.01 -14.70 21.55
N ALA A 519 2.46 -14.40 22.73
CA ALA A 519 1.29 -15.10 23.27
C ALA A 519 0.05 -14.94 22.38
N VAL A 520 -0.12 -13.78 21.74
CA VAL A 520 -1.22 -13.56 20.77
C VAL A 520 -1.00 -14.36 19.47
N LEU A 521 0.25 -14.52 19.02
CA LEU A 521 0.57 -15.33 17.83
C LEU A 521 0.17 -16.81 17.99
N VAL A 522 0.32 -17.36 19.19
CA VAL A 522 0.01 -18.76 19.49
C VAL A 522 -1.41 -18.97 20.04
N LEU A 523 -2.24 -17.92 20.06
CA LEU A 523 -3.60 -18.00 20.58
C LEU A 523 -4.44 -19.02 19.78
N PRO A 524 -5.02 -20.06 20.42
CA PRO A 524 -5.83 -21.06 19.74
C PRO A 524 -7.15 -20.47 19.22
N GLU A 525 -7.66 -21.06 18.14
CA GLU A 525 -8.91 -20.60 17.50
C GLU A 525 -10.15 -20.73 18.39
N GLY A 526 -10.11 -21.55 19.45
CA GLY A 526 -11.20 -21.71 20.43
C GLY A 526 -10.96 -20.99 21.76
N ALA A 527 -10.07 -19.98 21.81
CA ALA A 527 -9.79 -19.25 23.04
C ALA A 527 -11.06 -18.58 23.61
N SER A 528 -11.28 -18.69 24.93
CA SER A 528 -12.45 -18.13 25.60
C SER A 528 -12.44 -16.60 25.62
N PRO A 529 -13.60 -15.93 25.77
CA PRO A 529 -13.66 -14.47 25.94
C PRO A 529 -12.75 -13.95 27.07
N PHE A 530 -12.60 -14.75 28.14
CA PHE A 530 -11.73 -14.44 29.26
C PHE A 530 -10.25 -14.38 28.85
N ALA A 531 -9.78 -15.30 28.00
CA ALA A 531 -8.40 -15.26 27.49
C ALA A 531 -8.12 -13.97 26.70
N TYR A 532 -9.08 -13.51 25.89
CA TYR A 532 -8.99 -12.22 25.21
C TYR A 532 -8.95 -11.04 26.18
N ALA A 533 -9.75 -11.07 27.25
CA ALA A 533 -9.72 -10.03 28.29
C ALA A 533 -8.35 -9.99 29.01
N VAL A 534 -7.76 -11.14 29.34
CA VAL A 534 -6.42 -11.22 29.94
C VAL A 534 -5.35 -10.65 29.02
N LEU A 535 -5.36 -11.01 27.73
CA LEU A 535 -4.43 -10.46 26.75
C LEU A 535 -4.63 -8.95 26.55
N MET A 536 -5.88 -8.48 26.58
CA MET A 536 -6.21 -7.06 26.50
C MET A 536 -5.67 -6.29 27.73
N ALA A 537 -5.86 -6.83 28.94
CA ALA A 537 -5.29 -6.27 30.17
C ALA A 537 -3.76 -6.25 30.11
N GLY A 538 -3.13 -7.35 29.66
CA GLY A 538 -1.69 -7.45 29.48
C GLY A 538 -1.14 -6.41 28.50
N SER A 539 -1.82 -6.21 27.36
CA SER A 539 -1.49 -5.14 26.42
C SER A 539 -1.55 -3.76 27.09
N GLY A 540 -2.57 -3.53 27.94
CA GLY A 540 -2.68 -2.30 28.74
C GLY A 540 -1.51 -2.13 29.70
N VAL A 541 -1.15 -3.19 30.44
CA VAL A 541 -0.01 -3.21 31.39
C VAL A 541 1.28 -2.79 30.69
N PHE A 542 1.54 -3.34 29.50
CA PHE A 542 2.75 -2.97 28.75
C PHE A 542 2.74 -1.52 28.32
N VAL A 543 1.62 -0.91 27.95
CA VAL A 543 1.59 0.54 27.67
C VAL A 543 1.84 1.35 28.95
N GLY A 544 1.22 0.96 30.06
CA GLY A 544 1.32 1.69 31.33
C GLY A 544 2.72 1.68 31.96
N VAL A 545 3.45 0.56 31.83
CA VAL A 545 4.75 0.37 32.51
C VAL A 545 5.83 1.36 32.06
N TYR A 546 5.74 1.88 30.84
CA TYR A 546 6.76 2.76 30.28
C TYR A 546 6.61 4.22 30.72
N PHE A 547 5.42 4.66 31.16
CA PHE A 547 5.16 6.07 31.52
C PHE A 547 6.04 6.54 32.69
N PRO A 548 6.09 5.88 33.86
CA PRO A 548 6.96 6.31 34.96
C PRO A 548 8.45 6.20 34.63
N ILE A 549 8.84 5.19 33.83
CA ILE A 549 10.23 5.01 33.39
C ILE A 549 10.64 6.19 32.50
N ALA A 550 9.83 6.55 31.51
CA ALA A 550 10.09 7.67 30.63
C ALA A 550 10.06 9.02 31.37
N ALA A 551 9.15 9.19 32.33
CA ALA A 551 9.07 10.39 33.16
C ALA A 551 10.38 10.61 33.95
N LEU A 552 10.88 9.58 34.64
CA LEU A 552 12.14 9.65 35.38
C LEU A 552 13.33 9.96 34.46
N ARG A 553 13.34 9.37 33.26
CA ARG A 553 14.38 9.64 32.25
C ARG A 553 14.36 11.09 31.76
N LEU A 554 13.18 11.66 31.51
CA LEU A 554 13.00 13.06 31.11
C LEU A 554 13.41 14.03 32.22
N GLU A 555 13.05 13.71 33.47
CA GLU A 555 13.44 14.48 34.66
C GLU A 555 14.98 14.49 34.82
N LYS A 556 15.63 13.32 34.71
CA LYS A 556 17.09 13.20 34.70
C LYS A 556 17.77 13.94 33.54
N ALA A 557 17.06 14.15 32.45
CA ALA A 557 17.52 14.95 31.32
C ALA A 557 17.31 16.47 31.51
N GLY A 558 16.84 16.90 32.68
CA GLY A 558 16.64 18.30 33.04
C GLY A 558 15.33 18.91 32.54
N ARG A 559 14.35 18.09 32.14
CA ARG A 559 13.00 18.58 31.79
C ARG A 559 12.18 18.84 33.05
N SER A 560 11.44 19.95 33.07
CA SER A 560 10.46 20.21 34.13
C SER A 560 9.33 19.17 34.08
N ALA A 561 8.68 18.91 35.23
CA ALA A 561 7.57 17.97 35.30
C ALA A 561 6.43 18.29 34.31
N ALA A 562 6.12 19.58 34.12
CA ALA A 562 5.12 20.02 33.14
C ALA A 562 5.53 19.72 31.69
N ALA A 563 6.80 19.98 31.33
CA ALA A 563 7.32 19.69 30.00
C ALA A 563 7.43 18.18 29.74
N ALA A 564 7.81 17.41 30.75
CA ALA A 564 7.85 15.95 30.67
C ALA A 564 6.44 15.39 30.47
N GLY A 565 5.46 15.80 31.28
CA GLY A 565 4.06 15.38 31.13
C GLY A 565 3.49 15.69 29.73
N ALA A 566 3.69 16.92 29.24
CA ALA A 566 3.25 17.30 27.91
C ALA A 566 3.90 16.48 26.78
N SER A 567 5.20 16.17 26.91
CA SER A 567 5.90 15.33 25.93
C SER A 567 5.34 13.90 25.93
N LEU A 568 5.20 13.28 27.12
CA LEU A 568 4.67 11.92 27.24
C LEU A 568 3.26 11.81 26.63
N GLU A 569 2.37 12.74 26.95
CA GLU A 569 0.99 12.76 26.41
C GLU A 569 0.97 12.93 24.89
N MET A 570 1.78 13.86 24.35
CA MET A 570 1.86 14.10 22.92
C MET A 570 2.34 12.86 22.15
N PHE A 571 3.42 12.22 22.62
CA PHE A 571 3.99 11.05 21.93
C PHE A 571 3.12 9.80 22.09
N ASP A 572 2.43 9.62 23.22
CA ASP A 572 1.47 8.53 23.39
C ASP A 572 0.27 8.67 22.46
N HIS A 573 -0.33 9.86 22.39
CA HIS A 573 -1.45 10.11 21.46
C HIS A 573 -1.05 10.00 20.00
N LEU A 574 0.13 10.52 19.63
CA LEU A 574 0.64 10.36 18.27
C LEU A 574 0.90 8.88 17.94
N GLY A 575 1.46 8.14 18.88
CA GLY A 575 1.72 6.71 18.77
C GLY A 575 0.43 5.92 18.61
N GLY A 576 -0.52 6.10 19.53
CA GLY A 576 -1.83 5.45 19.50
C GLY A 576 -2.63 5.77 18.24
N ALA A 577 -2.67 7.04 17.81
CA ALA A 577 -3.33 7.44 16.57
C ALA A 577 -2.69 6.76 15.35
N ALA A 578 -1.35 6.77 15.25
CA ALA A 578 -0.64 6.06 14.18
C ALA A 578 -0.91 4.56 14.24
N GLY A 579 -0.95 3.95 15.43
CA GLY A 579 -1.21 2.52 15.63
C GLY A 579 -2.59 2.12 15.16
N ALA A 580 -3.62 2.90 15.50
CA ALA A 580 -5.00 2.67 15.06
C ALA A 580 -5.16 2.79 13.54
N VAL A 581 -4.59 3.84 12.93
CA VAL A 581 -4.68 4.05 11.46
C VAL A 581 -3.89 2.99 10.71
N CYS A 582 -2.63 2.75 11.09
CA CYS A 582 -1.77 1.78 10.40
C CYS A 582 -2.33 0.36 10.52
N SER A 583 -2.77 -0.07 11.70
CA SER A 583 -3.30 -1.43 11.88
C SER A 583 -4.60 -1.67 11.12
N GLY A 584 -5.56 -0.75 11.21
CA GLY A 584 -6.89 -0.92 10.61
C GLY A 584 -6.92 -0.79 9.08
N TRP A 585 -6.13 0.12 8.50
CA TRP A 585 -6.19 0.41 7.05
C TRP A 585 -5.10 -0.29 6.25
N LEU A 586 -3.94 -0.54 6.85
CA LEU A 586 -2.77 -1.05 6.13
C LEU A 586 -2.39 -2.45 6.60
N LEU A 587 -1.99 -2.62 7.87
CA LEU A 587 -1.36 -3.85 8.32
C LEU A 587 -2.32 -5.05 8.32
N LEU A 588 -3.51 -4.94 8.91
CA LEU A 588 -4.46 -6.06 8.98
C LEU A 588 -5.02 -6.46 7.60
N PRO A 589 -5.58 -5.55 6.77
CA PRO A 589 -6.09 -5.93 5.46
C PRO A 589 -4.99 -6.48 4.54
N LEU A 590 -3.79 -5.91 4.60
CA LEU A 590 -2.72 -6.28 3.67
C LEU A 590 -1.96 -7.54 4.11
N LEU A 591 -1.47 -7.53 5.35
CA LEU A 591 -0.56 -8.54 5.87
C LEU A 591 -1.31 -9.67 6.60
N GLY A 592 -2.47 -9.38 7.16
CA GLY A 592 -3.16 -10.27 8.11
C GLY A 592 -2.62 -10.14 9.52
N THR A 593 -3.08 -10.99 10.44
CA THR A 593 -2.79 -10.85 11.87
C THR A 593 -1.36 -11.23 12.23
N GLU A 594 -0.89 -12.38 11.75
CA GLU A 594 0.43 -12.92 12.10
C GLU A 594 1.59 -12.00 11.69
N PRO A 595 1.72 -11.52 10.43
CA PRO A 595 2.83 -10.63 10.10
C PRO A 595 2.67 -9.24 10.69
N THR A 596 1.44 -8.80 11.01
CA THR A 596 1.21 -7.57 11.78
C THR A 596 1.80 -7.70 13.17
N LEU A 597 1.59 -8.82 13.87
CA LEU A 597 2.17 -9.07 15.20
C LEU A 597 3.70 -9.12 15.16
N TRP A 598 4.31 -9.75 14.14
CA TRP A 598 5.75 -9.68 13.93
C TRP A 598 6.26 -8.25 13.74
N TRP A 599 5.55 -7.45 12.93
CA TRP A 599 5.88 -6.05 12.71
C TRP A 599 5.82 -5.23 14.02
N LEU A 600 4.80 -5.46 14.85
CA LEU A 600 4.70 -4.85 16.19
C LEU A 600 5.86 -5.29 17.10
N GLY A 601 6.24 -6.56 17.04
CA GLY A 601 7.42 -7.09 17.74
C GLY A 601 8.71 -6.39 17.33
N PHE A 602 8.95 -6.21 16.03
CA PHE A 602 10.11 -5.46 15.53
C PHE A 602 10.10 -4.00 15.98
N LEU A 603 8.92 -3.36 16.00
CA LEU A 603 8.79 -1.98 16.46
C LEU A 603 9.13 -1.84 17.94
N VAL A 604 8.64 -2.74 18.80
CA VAL A 604 8.97 -2.76 20.24
C VAL A 604 10.46 -3.06 20.44
N ALA A 605 11.00 -4.06 19.73
CA ALA A 605 12.40 -4.46 19.78
C ALA A 605 13.38 -3.36 19.35
N ALA A 606 12.94 -2.41 18.49
CA ALA A 606 13.75 -1.26 18.09
C ALA A 606 14.25 -0.42 19.29
N ASN A 607 13.52 -0.45 20.41
CA ASN A 607 13.90 0.25 21.66
C ASN A 607 15.03 -0.45 22.43
N LEU A 608 15.44 -1.67 22.05
CA LEU A 608 16.60 -2.35 22.63
C LEU A 608 17.93 -1.80 22.08
N ALA A 609 17.93 -1.19 20.90
CA ALA A 609 19.16 -0.72 20.26
C ALA A 609 19.91 0.36 21.08
N PRO A 610 19.25 1.38 21.66
CA PRO A 610 19.92 2.33 22.56
C PRO A 610 20.45 1.70 23.86
N LEU A 611 19.91 0.56 24.29
CA LEU A 611 20.34 -0.15 25.51
C LEU A 611 21.58 -1.02 25.27
N ALA A 612 21.73 -1.55 24.05
CA ALA A 612 22.87 -2.37 23.67
C ALA A 612 24.19 -1.59 23.59
N VAL A 613 24.11 -0.27 23.29
CA VAL A 613 25.26 0.62 23.23
C VAL A 613 25.36 1.38 24.54
N LYS A 614 26.43 1.20 25.33
CA LYS A 614 26.67 2.01 26.54
C LYS A 614 26.77 3.48 26.12
N THR A 615 25.70 4.24 26.29
CA THR A 615 25.62 5.64 25.88
C THR A 615 26.25 6.54 26.95
N ARG A 616 27.16 7.42 26.51
CA ARG A 616 27.52 8.65 27.23
C ARG A 616 26.70 9.77 26.61
N THR A 617 26.11 10.61 27.43
CA THR A 617 25.26 11.71 26.99
C THR A 617 26.01 12.65 26.06
N VAL A 618 25.41 12.93 24.90
CA VAL A 618 25.79 14.09 24.10
C VAL A 618 24.93 15.25 24.60
N PRO A 619 25.49 16.34 25.13
CA PRO A 619 24.69 17.51 25.46
C PRO A 619 23.94 17.99 24.22
N VAL A 620 22.65 18.30 24.37
CA VAL A 620 21.86 18.95 23.31
C VAL A 620 22.57 20.27 23.00
N PRO A 621 23.04 20.50 21.76
CA PRO A 621 23.70 21.75 21.43
C PRO A 621 22.66 22.88 21.55
N THR A 622 22.80 23.71 22.59
CA THR A 622 21.88 24.81 22.90
C THR A 622 22.07 26.04 21.99
N THR A 623 22.97 25.99 21.02
CA THR A 623 23.49 27.18 20.31
C THR A 623 23.11 27.27 18.82
N GLY A 624 22.05 26.58 18.38
CA GLY A 624 21.50 26.75 17.02
C GLY A 624 20.43 27.85 16.94
N ASP A 625 20.48 28.67 15.88
CA ASP A 625 19.40 29.58 15.44
C ASP A 625 18.06 28.80 15.33
N GLY A 626 16.91 29.47 15.49
CA GLY A 626 15.58 28.85 15.39
C GLY A 626 15.35 28.13 14.06
N PHE A 627 15.98 28.59 12.98
CA PHE A 627 15.99 27.89 11.69
C PHE A 627 16.74 26.55 11.74
N ASP A 628 17.92 26.50 12.36
CA ASP A 628 18.72 25.27 12.42
C ASP A 628 18.09 24.22 13.36
N ARG A 629 17.38 24.67 14.39
CA ARG A 629 16.59 23.81 15.29
C ARG A 629 15.47 23.06 14.56
N THR A 630 15.01 23.55 13.42
CA THR A 630 13.89 22.96 12.66
C THR A 630 14.34 22.31 11.36
N ALA A 631 15.15 23.02 10.56
CA ALA A 631 15.58 22.57 9.24
C ALA A 631 16.49 21.34 9.29
N ARG A 632 17.37 21.24 10.30
CA ARG A 632 18.33 20.13 10.39
C ARG A 632 17.65 18.80 10.79
N PRO A 633 16.79 18.74 11.83
CA PRO A 633 15.99 17.54 12.10
C PRO A 633 15.12 17.16 10.90
N ALA A 634 14.43 18.12 10.28
CA ALA A 634 13.60 17.88 9.09
C ALA A 634 14.41 17.26 7.95
N GLY A 635 15.64 17.73 7.70
CA GLY A 635 16.54 17.16 6.71
C GLY A 635 16.91 15.71 6.99
N TYR A 636 17.23 15.36 8.24
CA TYR A 636 17.53 13.96 8.61
C TYR A 636 16.29 13.06 8.51
N THR A 637 15.12 13.55 8.90
CA THR A 637 13.86 12.83 8.75
C THR A 637 13.54 12.56 7.28
N LEU A 638 13.68 13.57 6.41
CA LEU A 638 13.49 13.43 4.96
C LEU A 638 14.48 12.43 4.37
N ALA A 639 15.74 12.45 4.80
CA ALA A 639 16.74 11.48 4.36
C ALA A 639 16.37 10.05 4.76
N GLY A 640 15.92 9.84 6.00
CA GLY A 640 15.43 8.54 6.48
C GLY A 640 14.25 8.03 5.65
N ILE A 641 13.24 8.88 5.41
CA ILE A 641 12.08 8.56 4.57
C ILE A 641 12.52 8.18 3.14
N ALA A 642 13.41 8.97 2.54
CA ALA A 642 13.91 8.72 1.19
C ALA A 642 14.65 7.37 1.10
N ILE A 643 15.51 7.06 2.06
CA ILE A 643 16.23 5.76 2.14
C ILE A 643 15.25 4.61 2.30
N SER A 644 14.27 4.71 3.19
CA SER A 644 13.26 3.68 3.40
C SER A 644 12.44 3.41 2.15
N LEU A 645 11.99 4.47 1.47
CA LEU A 645 11.24 4.33 0.22
C LEU A 645 12.08 3.75 -0.90
N LEU A 646 13.37 4.13 -1.00
CA LEU A 646 14.28 3.53 -1.97
C LEU A 646 14.46 2.04 -1.71
N ILE A 647 14.76 1.63 -0.48
CA ILE A 647 14.94 0.21 -0.14
C ILE A 647 13.65 -0.57 -0.42
N ALA A 648 12.49 -0.05 0.01
CA ALA A 648 11.19 -0.65 -0.29
C ALA A 648 10.97 -0.80 -1.81
N SER A 649 11.38 0.19 -2.59
CA SER A 649 11.29 0.17 -4.06
C SER A 649 12.21 -0.88 -4.70
N HIS A 650 13.40 -1.11 -4.12
CA HIS A 650 14.31 -2.18 -4.56
C HIS A 650 13.77 -3.56 -4.24
N ILE A 651 13.25 -3.74 -3.02
CA ILE A 651 12.59 -4.97 -2.57
C ILE A 651 11.42 -5.29 -3.51
N ALA A 652 10.58 -4.29 -3.80
CA ALA A 652 9.45 -4.43 -4.73
C ALA A 652 9.91 -4.80 -6.15
N GLN A 653 11.01 -4.23 -6.63
CA GLN A 653 11.55 -4.57 -7.95
C GLN A 653 12.14 -5.98 -8.01
N ALA A 654 12.86 -6.42 -6.97
CA ALA A 654 13.40 -7.77 -6.89
C ALA A 654 12.27 -8.81 -6.97
N ALA A 655 11.14 -8.54 -6.32
CA ALA A 655 9.94 -9.35 -6.40
C ALA A 655 9.30 -9.40 -7.80
N GLN A 656 9.54 -8.38 -8.63
CA GLN A 656 9.03 -8.30 -10.01
C GLN A 656 9.96 -8.94 -11.05
N ALA A 657 11.10 -9.52 -10.66
CA ALA A 657 12.02 -10.17 -11.61
C ALA A 657 11.35 -11.29 -12.42
N ASP A 658 10.43 -12.04 -11.81
CA ASP A 658 9.60 -13.07 -12.48
C ASP A 658 8.65 -12.51 -13.55
N GLN A 659 8.33 -11.20 -13.53
CA GLN A 659 7.48 -10.58 -14.53
C GLN A 659 8.21 -10.22 -15.84
N ALA A 660 9.54 -10.39 -15.92
CA ALA A 660 10.31 -10.09 -17.13
C ALA A 660 9.84 -10.93 -18.34
N GLY A 661 9.48 -12.20 -18.12
CA GLY A 661 8.94 -13.07 -19.17
C GLY A 661 7.58 -12.62 -19.70
N LEU A 662 6.74 -12.01 -18.85
CA LEU A 662 5.45 -11.44 -19.24
C LEU A 662 5.63 -10.19 -20.12
N ARG A 663 6.53 -9.28 -19.73
CA ARG A 663 6.84 -8.08 -20.53
C ARG A 663 7.38 -8.45 -21.91
N LEU A 664 8.21 -9.50 -21.98
CA LEU A 664 8.69 -10.03 -23.25
C LEU A 664 7.53 -10.57 -24.12
N ARG A 665 6.55 -11.26 -23.52
CA ARG A 665 5.37 -11.75 -24.24
C ARG A 665 4.50 -10.61 -24.77
N GLU A 666 4.22 -9.60 -23.95
CA GLU A 666 3.45 -8.41 -24.38
C GLU A 666 4.17 -7.64 -25.49
N ALA A 667 5.49 -7.49 -25.37
CA ALA A 667 6.31 -6.90 -26.42
C ALA A 667 6.29 -7.74 -27.70
N ALA A 668 6.35 -9.08 -27.59
CA ALA A 668 6.27 -9.96 -28.74
C ALA A 668 4.91 -9.85 -29.46
N GLN A 669 3.80 -9.75 -28.73
CA GLN A 669 2.47 -9.52 -29.31
C GLN A 669 2.41 -8.18 -30.04
N ALA A 670 2.95 -7.13 -29.45
CA ALA A 670 2.94 -5.80 -30.05
C ALA A 670 3.87 -5.68 -31.28
N LEU A 671 5.02 -6.35 -31.27
CA LEU A 671 5.98 -6.35 -32.38
C LEU A 671 5.48 -7.18 -33.58
N THR A 672 4.74 -8.26 -33.32
CA THR A 672 4.39 -9.24 -34.37
C THR A 672 2.92 -9.17 -34.79
N GLY A 673 2.04 -8.56 -33.98
CA GLY A 673 0.59 -8.59 -34.17
C GLY A 673 -0.04 -9.99 -34.04
N SER A 674 0.76 -11.03 -33.80
CA SER A 674 0.32 -12.42 -33.76
C SER A 674 -0.16 -12.83 -32.37
N LYS A 675 -1.28 -13.58 -32.34
CA LYS A 675 -1.77 -14.25 -31.13
C LYS A 675 -1.15 -15.64 -30.93
N ASP A 676 -0.57 -16.23 -31.99
CA ASP A 676 0.10 -17.54 -31.94
C ASP A 676 1.59 -17.36 -31.62
N LEU A 677 1.89 -17.26 -30.33
CA LEU A 677 3.25 -17.18 -29.79
C LEU A 677 3.53 -18.40 -28.93
N ARG A 678 4.49 -19.22 -29.34
CA ARG A 678 4.88 -20.44 -28.63
C ARG A 678 6.14 -20.19 -27.81
N PRO A 679 6.13 -20.43 -26.48
CA PRO A 679 7.32 -20.24 -25.66
C PRO A 679 8.34 -21.35 -25.94
N ARG A 680 9.61 -20.97 -26.05
CA ARG A 680 10.75 -21.88 -26.12
C ARG A 680 11.80 -21.43 -25.10
N GLU A 681 12.61 -22.36 -24.65
CA GLU A 681 13.71 -22.10 -23.72
C GLU A 681 15.03 -22.57 -24.32
N ALA A 682 16.09 -21.83 -24.05
CA ALA A 682 17.45 -22.19 -24.44
C ALA A 682 18.40 -21.97 -23.25
N THR A 683 19.32 -22.90 -23.04
CA THR A 683 20.29 -22.85 -21.95
C THR A 683 21.53 -22.09 -22.39
N LEU A 684 21.87 -21.02 -21.67
CA LEU A 684 23.09 -20.25 -21.88
C LEU A 684 24.33 -21.04 -21.43
N PRO A 685 25.53 -20.68 -21.94
CA PRO A 685 26.80 -21.30 -21.52
C PRO A 685 27.09 -21.21 -20.01
N ASP A 686 26.45 -20.27 -19.30
CA ASP A 686 26.59 -20.08 -17.85
C ASP A 686 25.53 -20.83 -17.01
N GLY A 687 24.80 -21.76 -17.63
CA GLY A 687 23.79 -22.59 -16.97
C GLY A 687 22.43 -21.91 -16.76
N ARG A 688 22.28 -20.63 -17.10
CA ARG A 688 20.99 -19.91 -17.00
C ARG A 688 20.09 -20.24 -18.19
N THR A 689 18.79 -20.37 -17.98
CA THR A 689 17.83 -20.53 -19.08
C THR A 689 17.32 -19.18 -19.57
N MET A 690 17.26 -18.99 -20.88
CA MET A 690 16.58 -17.85 -21.51
C MET A 690 15.29 -18.33 -22.16
N ARG A 691 14.21 -17.58 -21.96
CA ARG A 691 12.94 -17.81 -22.67
C ARG A 691 12.83 -16.87 -23.86
N TYR A 692 12.42 -17.42 -25.00
CA TYR A 692 12.11 -16.67 -26.22
C TYR A 692 10.77 -17.14 -26.80
N TRP A 693 10.19 -16.36 -27.71
CA TRP A 693 8.89 -16.64 -28.31
C TRP A 693 9.04 -16.88 -29.80
N VAL A 694 8.47 -17.96 -30.29
CA VAL A 694 8.40 -18.26 -31.73
C VAL A 694 7.05 -17.82 -32.26
N VAL A 695 7.05 -17.16 -33.41
CA VAL A 695 5.85 -16.64 -34.08
C VAL A 695 5.32 -17.70 -35.03
N GLY A 696 4.12 -18.23 -34.76
CA GLY A 696 3.44 -19.17 -35.63
C GLY A 696 2.83 -18.52 -36.88
N ALA A 697 2.63 -19.29 -37.94
CA ALA A 697 1.96 -18.84 -39.16
C ALA A 697 0.47 -18.57 -38.91
N SER A 698 0.10 -17.30 -38.71
CA SER A 698 -1.31 -16.86 -38.79
C SER A 698 -1.50 -15.91 -39.99
N SER A 699 -2.60 -16.16 -40.71
CA SER A 699 -3.01 -15.66 -42.01
C SER A 699 -3.30 -14.15 -42.03
N ARG A 700 -2.47 -13.38 -42.73
CA ARG A 700 -2.90 -12.09 -43.32
C ARG A 700 -1.97 -11.61 -44.43
N THR A 701 -2.33 -11.90 -45.68
CA THR A 701 -2.02 -11.07 -46.87
C THR A 701 -2.98 -11.45 -48.00
N PRO A 702 -3.73 -10.51 -48.63
CA PRO A 702 -4.38 -10.72 -49.94
C PRO A 702 -3.39 -10.40 -51.09
N PRO A 703 -3.71 -10.73 -52.37
CA PRO A 703 -2.83 -11.56 -53.22
C PRO A 703 -2.03 -10.81 -54.30
N GLN A 704 -1.24 -11.63 -55.04
CA GLN A 704 -0.43 -11.39 -56.26
C GLN A 704 1.04 -11.05 -55.93
N THR A 705 2.04 -11.78 -56.41
CA THR A 705 2.21 -12.41 -57.73
C THR A 705 3.12 -13.64 -57.58
N GLN A 706 2.85 -14.69 -58.36
CA GLN A 706 3.68 -15.89 -58.46
C GLN A 706 5.10 -15.54 -58.91
N VAL A 707 6.13 -16.13 -58.30
CA VAL A 707 7.23 -16.87 -58.96
C VAL A 707 8.03 -17.66 -57.91
N ALA A 708 8.28 -18.93 -58.27
CA ALA A 708 9.32 -19.87 -57.87
C ALA A 708 9.42 -20.41 -56.43
N ALA A 709 9.39 -21.74 -56.39
CA ALA A 709 9.58 -22.61 -55.25
C ALA A 709 11.04 -22.71 -54.80
N ALA A 710 11.25 -22.81 -53.48
CA ALA A 710 12.31 -23.61 -52.86
C ALA A 710 11.98 -23.83 -51.36
N ASP A 711 12.16 -25.07 -50.91
CA ASP A 711 12.14 -25.62 -49.55
C ASP A 711 10.84 -25.58 -48.72
N LYS A 712 10.09 -26.70 -48.86
CA LYS A 712 9.17 -27.20 -47.84
C LYS A 712 9.99 -27.76 -46.67
N ASP A 713 9.92 -27.09 -45.52
CA ASP A 713 10.42 -27.61 -44.24
C ASP A 713 9.35 -27.39 -43.14
N GLU A 714 9.06 -28.46 -42.41
CA GLU A 714 7.77 -28.79 -41.73
C GLU A 714 7.38 -27.98 -40.47
N THR A 715 8.02 -26.86 -40.12
CA THR A 715 7.78 -26.23 -38.80
C THR A 715 6.85 -25.00 -38.78
N GLY A 716 6.51 -24.39 -39.92
CA GLY A 716 5.53 -23.28 -39.97
C GLY A 716 5.88 -22.00 -39.18
N GLU A 717 7.09 -21.87 -38.65
CA GLU A 717 7.55 -20.75 -37.81
C GLU A 717 7.95 -19.54 -38.68
N LYS A 718 7.45 -18.32 -38.46
CA LYS A 718 7.85 -17.15 -39.29
C LYS A 718 9.09 -16.40 -38.77
N GLY A 719 9.38 -16.53 -37.48
CA GLY A 719 10.48 -15.82 -36.82
C GLY A 719 10.42 -15.94 -35.29
N SER A 720 11.34 -15.25 -34.63
CA SER A 720 11.54 -15.34 -33.17
C SER A 720 11.66 -13.96 -32.53
N VAL A 721 11.13 -13.84 -31.31
CA VAL A 721 11.27 -12.65 -30.46
C VAL A 721 12.01 -13.02 -29.19
N PHE A 722 13.12 -12.32 -28.92
CA PHE A 722 13.97 -12.57 -27.76
C PHE A 722 14.35 -11.29 -27.03
N SER A 723 14.79 -11.44 -25.78
CA SER A 723 15.29 -10.34 -24.94
C SER A 723 16.81 -10.27 -25.01
N THR A 724 17.38 -9.08 -25.14
CA THR A 724 18.84 -8.89 -25.13
C THR A 724 19.47 -9.04 -23.74
N GLY A 725 18.68 -8.91 -22.67
CA GLY A 725 19.18 -8.87 -21.29
C GLY A 725 19.93 -10.12 -20.82
N PRO A 726 19.44 -11.35 -21.07
CA PRO A 726 20.16 -12.57 -20.72
C PRO A 726 21.45 -12.78 -21.54
N LEU A 727 21.52 -12.22 -22.75
CA LEU A 727 22.54 -12.46 -23.77
C LEU A 727 23.74 -11.50 -23.67
N VAL A 728 23.51 -10.25 -23.26
CA VAL A 728 24.52 -9.19 -23.25
C VAL A 728 24.63 -8.60 -21.85
N LYS A 729 25.86 -8.58 -21.32
CA LYS A 729 26.23 -7.92 -20.06
C LYS A 729 27.35 -6.91 -20.35
N GLY A 730 27.38 -5.81 -19.61
CA GLY A 730 28.47 -4.81 -19.68
C GLY A 730 28.14 -3.56 -20.49
N VAL A 731 27.35 -3.67 -21.56
CA VAL A 731 27.02 -2.52 -22.43
C VAL A 731 26.04 -1.56 -21.76
N SER A 732 26.44 -0.30 -21.60
CA SER A 732 25.63 0.76 -20.97
C SER A 732 25.66 2.05 -21.80
N GLY A 733 24.52 2.74 -21.88
CA GLY A 733 24.42 4.07 -22.48
C GLY A 733 24.78 5.17 -21.48
N TYR A 734 24.24 6.37 -21.70
CA TYR A 734 24.44 7.53 -20.81
C TYR A 734 23.81 7.30 -19.42
N GLY A 735 22.63 6.70 -19.38
CA GLY A 735 21.86 6.41 -18.15
C GLY A 735 22.03 5.03 -17.54
N GLY A 736 22.70 4.11 -18.25
CA GLY A 736 22.81 2.70 -17.84
C GLY A 736 22.39 1.72 -18.95
N PRO A 737 22.14 0.44 -18.61
CA PRO A 737 21.86 -0.59 -19.60
C PRO A 737 20.45 -0.45 -20.21
N VAL A 738 20.35 -0.73 -21.51
CA VAL A 738 19.10 -0.74 -22.28
C VAL A 738 18.77 -2.17 -22.71
N VAL A 739 17.66 -2.70 -22.22
CA VAL A 739 17.17 -4.05 -22.54
C VAL A 739 16.11 -3.94 -23.64
N LEU A 740 16.31 -4.68 -24.72
CA LEU A 740 15.50 -4.65 -25.92
C LEU A 740 14.79 -5.99 -26.12
N ALA A 741 13.54 -5.94 -26.59
CA ALA A 741 12.87 -7.02 -27.29
C ALA A 741 13.22 -6.87 -28.77
N VAL A 742 13.76 -7.94 -29.35
CA VAL A 742 14.24 -7.97 -30.72
C VAL A 742 13.43 -9.02 -31.47
N SER A 743 12.75 -8.61 -32.54
CA SER A 743 12.02 -9.50 -33.44
C SER A 743 12.84 -9.74 -34.69
N VAL A 744 13.13 -11.00 -35.00
CA VAL A 744 13.91 -11.41 -36.17
C VAL A 744 13.15 -12.43 -37.00
N ASP A 745 13.37 -12.41 -38.32
CA ASP A 745 12.95 -13.50 -39.20
C ASP A 745 13.86 -14.73 -39.08
N ARG A 746 13.56 -15.78 -39.86
CA ARG A 746 14.38 -17.01 -39.93
C ARG A 746 15.83 -16.76 -40.34
N ASN A 747 16.13 -15.70 -41.07
CA ASN A 747 17.46 -15.40 -41.60
C ASN A 747 18.26 -14.45 -40.69
N GLY A 748 17.64 -13.94 -39.62
CA GLY A 748 18.24 -12.97 -38.72
C GLY A 748 18.02 -11.52 -39.12
N THR A 749 17.15 -11.25 -40.10
CA THR A 749 16.76 -9.90 -40.49
C THR A 749 15.88 -9.29 -39.41
N LEU A 750 16.24 -8.08 -38.99
CA LEU A 750 15.56 -7.35 -37.94
C LEU A 750 14.20 -6.85 -38.42
N GLN A 751 13.11 -7.40 -37.88
CA GLN A 751 11.72 -7.02 -38.19
C GLN A 751 11.23 -5.88 -37.29
N GLY A 752 11.77 -5.78 -36.07
CA GLY A 752 11.42 -4.70 -35.15
C GLY A 752 12.15 -4.80 -33.82
N VAL A 753 12.33 -3.63 -33.19
CA VAL A 753 12.95 -3.50 -31.87
C VAL A 753 12.02 -2.71 -30.97
N ARG A 754 11.84 -3.18 -29.74
CA ARG A 754 11.12 -2.43 -28.71
C ARG A 754 11.92 -2.43 -27.42
N VAL A 755 12.02 -1.27 -26.79
CA VAL A 755 12.66 -1.15 -25.47
C VAL A 755 11.78 -1.84 -24.42
N LEU A 756 12.31 -2.89 -23.76
CA LEU A 756 11.64 -3.58 -22.65
C LEU A 756 11.89 -2.89 -21.32
N ARG A 757 13.11 -2.40 -21.13
CA ARG A 757 13.55 -1.68 -19.93
C ARG A 757 14.68 -0.75 -20.34
N SER A 758 14.57 0.52 -19.99
CA SER A 758 15.63 1.49 -20.18
C SER A 758 15.80 2.35 -18.92
N GLN A 759 17.03 2.75 -18.69
CA GLN A 759 17.45 3.67 -17.62
C GLN A 759 17.85 5.03 -18.21
N GLU A 760 17.54 5.24 -19.49
CA GLU A 760 17.85 6.46 -20.20
C GLU A 760 16.85 7.57 -19.94
N THR A 761 17.29 8.79 -20.19
CA THR A 761 16.44 9.98 -20.14
C THR A 761 15.33 9.83 -21.18
N PRO A 762 14.08 10.17 -20.86
CA PRO A 762 12.98 10.07 -21.82
C PRO A 762 13.21 10.89 -23.08
N ALA A 763 13.82 12.07 -22.96
CA ALA A 763 14.15 12.94 -24.09
C ALA A 763 15.04 12.22 -25.12
N TYR A 764 16.06 11.48 -24.66
CA TYR A 764 16.90 10.68 -25.55
C TYR A 764 16.14 9.50 -26.16
N LEU A 765 15.26 8.83 -25.40
CA LEU A 765 14.46 7.72 -25.94
C LEU A 765 13.42 8.17 -26.98
N GLU A 766 12.83 9.34 -26.81
CA GLU A 766 11.94 9.96 -27.81
C GLU A 766 12.70 10.28 -29.09
N GLN A 767 13.92 10.84 -28.97
CA GLN A 767 14.80 11.13 -30.11
C GLN A 767 15.20 9.85 -30.88
N LEU A 768 15.39 8.73 -30.15
CA LEU A 768 15.75 7.44 -30.73
C LEU A 768 14.55 6.68 -31.33
N GLY A 769 13.31 7.12 -31.09
CA GLY A 769 12.11 6.38 -31.50
C GLY A 769 12.01 6.14 -33.01
N GLU A 770 12.21 7.18 -33.81
CA GLU A 770 12.22 7.07 -35.29
C GLU A 770 13.50 6.38 -35.80
N TRP A 771 14.65 6.66 -35.21
CA TRP A 771 15.92 6.01 -35.55
C TRP A 771 15.90 4.50 -35.27
N LEU A 772 15.23 4.03 -34.22
CA LEU A 772 15.07 2.60 -33.94
C LEU A 772 14.26 1.88 -35.04
N LYS A 773 13.31 2.57 -35.69
CA LYS A 773 12.56 2.01 -36.81
C LYS A 773 13.45 1.90 -38.06
N SER A 774 14.37 2.84 -38.27
CA SER A 774 15.30 2.78 -39.42
C SER A 774 16.33 1.65 -39.34
N LEU A 775 16.45 0.97 -38.19
CA LEU A 775 17.30 -0.22 -38.05
C LEU A 775 16.68 -1.48 -38.68
N THR A 776 15.38 -1.47 -39.00
CA THR A 776 14.69 -2.62 -39.59
C THR A 776 15.25 -3.00 -40.97
N GLY A 777 15.22 -4.28 -41.32
CA GLY A 777 15.77 -4.81 -42.58
C GLY A 777 17.25 -5.21 -42.51
N GLN A 778 17.97 -4.89 -41.43
CA GLN A 778 19.37 -5.25 -41.23
C GLN A 778 19.51 -6.66 -40.64
N ASN A 779 20.52 -7.44 -41.06
CA ASN A 779 20.72 -8.81 -40.58
C ASN A 779 21.61 -8.84 -39.33
N VAL A 780 21.02 -8.99 -38.14
CA VAL A 780 21.73 -8.93 -36.85
C VAL A 780 22.52 -10.20 -36.49
N PHE A 781 22.49 -11.24 -37.33
CA PHE A 781 23.31 -12.45 -37.12
C PHE A 781 24.71 -12.34 -37.74
N LYS A 782 24.96 -11.30 -38.56
CA LYS A 782 26.28 -11.06 -39.19
C LYS A 782 27.20 -10.22 -38.28
N PRO A 783 28.52 -10.51 -38.23
CA PRO A 783 29.48 -9.82 -37.35
C PRO A 783 29.58 -8.29 -37.57
N ARG A 784 29.48 -7.83 -38.82
CA ARG A 784 29.56 -6.40 -39.21
C ARG A 784 28.19 -5.76 -39.46
N ALA A 785 27.12 -6.40 -39.01
CA ALA A 785 25.80 -5.82 -39.12
C ALA A 785 25.76 -4.47 -38.39
N LEU A 786 25.21 -3.45 -39.04
CA LEU A 786 25.01 -2.11 -38.47
C LEU A 786 26.29 -1.25 -38.29
N GLU A 787 27.46 -1.61 -38.84
CA GLU A 787 28.68 -0.77 -38.75
C GLU A 787 28.53 0.60 -39.45
N GLU A 788 27.78 0.64 -40.55
CA GLU A 788 27.54 1.84 -41.37
C GLU A 788 26.35 2.70 -40.85
N VAL A 789 25.76 2.34 -39.71
CA VAL A 789 24.62 3.08 -39.17
C VAL A 789 25.11 4.23 -38.30
N ASP A 790 24.78 5.46 -38.70
CA ASP A 790 25.14 6.66 -37.96
C ASP A 790 24.48 6.73 -36.57
N THR A 791 25.24 7.27 -35.62
CA THR A 791 24.76 7.57 -34.27
C THR A 791 23.95 8.88 -34.24
N VAL A 792 23.05 9.01 -33.28
CA VAL A 792 22.20 10.19 -33.17
C VAL A 792 22.92 11.30 -32.40
N SER A 793 23.07 12.48 -33.01
CA SER A 793 23.68 13.66 -32.36
C SER A 793 22.89 14.08 -31.12
N GLY A 794 23.57 14.25 -29.99
CA GLY A 794 22.96 14.52 -28.69
C GLY A 794 22.60 13.26 -27.87
N ALA A 795 22.42 12.10 -28.51
CA ALA A 795 22.15 10.81 -27.85
C ALA A 795 23.20 9.73 -28.20
N THR A 796 24.41 10.16 -28.58
CA THR A 796 25.47 9.33 -29.18
C THR A 796 25.86 8.13 -28.31
N MET A 797 26.03 8.33 -26.99
CA MET A 797 26.35 7.24 -26.06
C MET A 797 25.27 6.16 -26.03
N THR A 798 24.00 6.58 -26.03
CA THR A 798 22.85 5.68 -25.96
C THR A 798 22.63 4.94 -27.28
N SER A 799 22.72 5.62 -28.43
CA SER A 799 22.61 4.98 -29.75
C SER A 799 23.75 3.97 -29.98
N GLU A 800 24.98 4.32 -29.62
CA GLU A 800 26.14 3.43 -29.73
C GLU A 800 25.98 2.18 -28.84
N ALA A 801 25.47 2.35 -27.61
CA ALA A 801 25.18 1.24 -26.71
C ALA A 801 24.11 0.28 -27.26
N ILE A 802 23.06 0.82 -27.91
CA ILE A 802 22.02 0.02 -28.57
C ILE A 802 22.63 -0.77 -29.75
N LEU A 803 23.43 -0.14 -30.61
CA LEU A 803 24.09 -0.81 -31.73
C LEU A 803 25.01 -1.93 -31.24
N ARG A 804 25.85 -1.68 -30.22
CA ARG A 804 26.70 -2.71 -29.60
C ARG A 804 25.90 -3.86 -29.02
N THR A 805 24.78 -3.56 -28.37
CA THR A 805 23.91 -4.58 -27.79
C THR A 805 23.29 -5.46 -28.87
N LEU A 806 22.82 -4.88 -29.99
CA LEU A 806 22.28 -5.64 -31.11
C LEU A 806 23.36 -6.50 -31.79
N ARG A 807 24.56 -5.95 -32.04
CA ARG A 807 25.71 -6.66 -32.63
C ARG A 807 26.17 -7.84 -31.79
N GLN A 808 26.05 -7.77 -30.46
CA GLN A 808 26.43 -8.86 -29.56
C GLN A 808 25.27 -9.85 -29.31
N ALA A 809 24.04 -9.36 -29.16
CA ALA A 809 22.89 -10.19 -28.82
C ALA A 809 22.45 -11.10 -29.96
N GLY A 810 22.46 -10.59 -31.21
CA GLY A 810 22.02 -11.34 -32.39
C GLY A 810 22.81 -12.63 -32.62
N PRO A 811 24.15 -12.57 -32.74
CA PRO A 811 24.96 -13.77 -32.96
C PRO A 811 24.91 -14.75 -31.79
N ARG A 812 24.88 -14.24 -30.54
CA ARG A 812 24.73 -15.09 -29.33
C ARG A 812 23.38 -15.80 -29.30
N PHE A 813 22.30 -15.13 -29.69
CA PHE A 813 20.99 -15.75 -29.82
C PHE A 813 20.98 -16.83 -30.91
N ALA A 814 21.54 -16.56 -32.08
CA ALA A 814 21.63 -17.54 -33.17
C ALA A 814 22.42 -18.80 -32.75
N ALA A 815 23.51 -18.63 -32.02
CA ALA A 815 24.32 -19.74 -31.52
C ALA A 815 23.59 -20.56 -30.43
N VAL A 816 22.99 -19.90 -29.44
CA VAL A 816 22.42 -20.58 -28.25
C VAL A 816 21.00 -21.10 -28.49
N ALA A 817 20.14 -20.30 -29.14
CA ALA A 817 18.72 -20.63 -29.29
C ALA A 817 18.40 -21.33 -30.62
N LEU A 818 19.12 -21.01 -31.70
CA LEU A 818 18.90 -21.58 -33.04
C LEU A 818 19.95 -22.62 -33.44
N GLN A 819 20.95 -22.89 -32.60
CA GLN A 819 22.07 -23.82 -32.85
C GLN A 819 22.79 -23.58 -34.19
N ARG A 820 22.78 -22.34 -34.70
CA ARG A 820 23.45 -21.99 -35.96
C ARG A 820 24.89 -21.59 -35.72
N GLN A 821 25.82 -22.24 -36.42
CA GLN A 821 27.21 -21.83 -36.46
C GLN A 821 27.34 -20.52 -37.25
N THR A 822 27.50 -19.40 -36.54
CA THR A 822 27.90 -18.12 -37.15
C THR A 822 29.41 -17.98 -37.04
N ALA A 823 30.06 -17.23 -37.96
CA ALA A 823 31.50 -16.96 -37.87
C ALA A 823 31.90 -16.34 -36.51
N VAL A 824 30.97 -15.65 -35.85
CA VAL A 824 31.09 -15.08 -34.49
C VAL A 824 31.05 -16.14 -33.39
N ALA A 825 30.40 -17.29 -33.60
CA ALA A 825 30.33 -18.38 -32.63
C ALA A 825 31.72 -19.00 -32.35
N LYS A 826 32.67 -18.88 -33.27
CA LYS A 826 34.05 -19.34 -33.10
C LYS A 826 34.91 -18.35 -32.29
N GLU A 827 34.64 -17.05 -32.38
CA GLU A 827 35.27 -16.00 -31.56
C GLU A 827 34.64 -15.90 -30.16
N ALA A 828 33.34 -16.19 -30.03
CA ALA A 828 32.62 -16.15 -28.76
C ALA A 828 32.84 -17.39 -27.86
N ALA A 829 33.43 -18.47 -28.40
CA ALA A 829 33.67 -19.73 -27.69
C ALA A 829 35.07 -19.85 -27.05
N SER A 830 35.97 -18.88 -27.26
CA SER A 830 37.28 -18.86 -26.59
C SER A 830 37.16 -18.37 -25.12
N PRO A 831 37.71 -19.11 -24.14
CA PRO A 831 37.75 -18.68 -22.73
C PRO A 831 38.54 -17.38 -22.50
N ASP A 832 39.44 -17.04 -23.43
CA ASP A 832 40.25 -15.82 -23.44
C ASP A 832 39.50 -14.58 -23.97
N GLY A 833 38.22 -14.71 -24.33
CA GLY A 833 37.32 -13.58 -24.59
C GLY A 833 36.94 -12.81 -23.33
N THR A 834 37.81 -12.77 -22.31
CA THR A 834 37.72 -11.80 -21.23
C THR A 834 37.59 -10.43 -21.88
N HIS A 835 36.55 -9.72 -21.47
CA HIS A 835 36.29 -8.33 -21.80
C HIS A 835 37.60 -7.54 -21.71
N ARG A 836 38.32 -7.37 -22.83
CA ARG A 836 39.27 -6.28 -22.96
C ARG A 836 38.38 -5.05 -22.84
N ASN A 837 38.28 -4.50 -21.62
CA ASN A 837 37.74 -3.18 -21.35
C ASN A 837 38.44 -2.24 -22.33
N ARG A 838 37.86 -2.03 -23.52
CA ARG A 838 38.40 -1.10 -24.48
C ARG A 838 38.34 0.23 -23.78
N LEU A 839 39.51 0.73 -23.43
CA LEU A 839 39.69 1.98 -22.72
C LEU A 839 38.95 3.06 -23.49
N ASP A 840 37.85 3.57 -22.92
CA ASP A 840 37.08 4.64 -23.54
C ASP A 840 37.95 5.90 -23.54
N ILE A 841 38.22 6.47 -24.71
CA ILE A 841 39.06 7.67 -24.81
C ILE A 841 38.49 8.83 -23.97
N ARG A 842 37.16 8.88 -23.82
CA ARG A 842 36.45 9.86 -22.99
C ARG A 842 36.76 9.66 -21.51
N PHE A 843 36.88 8.40 -21.06
CA PHE A 843 37.30 8.08 -19.69
C PHE A 843 38.71 8.58 -19.40
N VAL A 844 39.66 8.33 -20.32
CA VAL A 844 41.06 8.79 -20.18
C VAL A 844 41.12 10.30 -20.07
N VAL A 845 40.40 11.01 -20.93
CA VAL A 845 40.34 12.48 -20.90
C VAL A 845 39.71 13.00 -19.60
N LEU A 846 38.64 12.38 -19.11
CA LEU A 846 38.03 12.77 -17.83
C LEU A 846 38.97 12.57 -16.63
N VAL A 847 39.72 11.46 -16.59
CA VAL A 847 40.73 11.20 -15.56
C VAL A 847 41.89 12.19 -15.66
N ALA A 848 42.35 12.50 -16.87
CA ALA A 848 43.39 13.50 -17.09
C ALA A 848 42.94 14.91 -16.64
N LEU A 849 41.72 15.32 -17.00
CA LEU A 849 41.12 16.58 -16.53
C LEU A 849 41.00 16.61 -15.01
N LEU A 850 40.68 15.48 -14.36
CA LEU A 850 40.65 15.38 -12.89
C LEU A 850 42.04 15.58 -12.28
N GLY A 851 43.07 14.96 -12.84
CA GLY A 851 44.46 15.16 -12.42
C GLY A 851 44.90 16.62 -12.54
N VAL A 852 44.61 17.26 -13.68
CA VAL A 852 44.90 18.69 -13.90
C VAL A 852 44.10 19.58 -12.94
N ALA A 853 42.83 19.26 -12.68
CA ALA A 853 42.03 20.00 -11.69
C ALA A 853 42.60 19.93 -10.27
N ILE A 854 43.11 18.75 -9.85
CA ILE A 854 43.77 18.58 -8.55
C ILE A 854 45.06 19.42 -8.50
N LEU A 855 45.86 19.42 -9.58
CA LEU A 855 47.09 20.19 -9.66
C LEU A 855 46.83 21.71 -9.65
N LEU A 856 45.87 22.19 -10.45
CA LEU A 856 45.48 23.61 -10.51
C LEU A 856 44.91 24.11 -9.19
N ARG A 857 44.26 23.23 -8.40
CA ARG A 857 43.82 23.56 -7.06
C ARG A 857 44.98 23.78 -6.09
N GLN A 858 46.11 23.09 -6.29
CA GLN A 858 47.32 23.29 -5.49
C GLN A 858 48.12 24.52 -5.95
N VAL A 859 47.97 24.93 -7.22
CA VAL A 859 48.68 26.08 -7.81
C VAL A 859 47.67 27.08 -8.42
N PRO A 860 47.03 27.94 -7.60
CA PRO A 860 45.87 28.73 -8.02
C PRO A 860 46.27 29.96 -8.85
N LYS A 861 46.63 29.76 -10.11
CA LYS A 861 46.85 30.85 -11.09
C LYS A 861 45.56 31.12 -11.88
N VAL A 862 45.19 32.41 -12.02
CA VAL A 862 43.92 32.86 -12.61
C VAL A 862 43.78 32.45 -14.09
N TRP A 863 44.79 32.75 -14.92
CA TRP A 863 44.74 32.46 -16.36
C TRP A 863 44.74 30.96 -16.71
N PRO A 864 45.63 30.12 -16.12
CA PRO A 864 45.57 28.68 -16.32
C PRO A 864 44.22 28.07 -15.89
N ARG A 865 43.62 28.56 -14.79
CA ARG A 865 42.30 28.13 -14.36
C ARG A 865 41.22 28.51 -15.38
N ARG A 866 41.20 29.75 -15.87
CA ARG A 866 40.22 30.20 -16.88
C ARG A 866 40.32 29.41 -18.18
N LEU A 867 41.54 29.16 -18.66
CA LEU A 867 41.79 28.33 -19.84
C LEU A 867 41.27 26.90 -19.62
N PHE A 868 41.53 26.33 -18.44
CA PHE A 868 41.03 25.01 -18.08
C PHE A 868 39.49 24.94 -18.03
N LEU A 869 38.82 25.95 -17.44
CA LEU A 869 37.36 26.03 -17.43
C LEU A 869 36.79 26.13 -18.85
N LEU A 870 37.42 26.90 -19.73
CA LEU A 870 37.02 27.00 -21.14
C LEU A 870 37.16 25.65 -21.87
N VAL A 871 38.30 24.97 -21.69
CA VAL A 871 38.53 23.63 -22.25
C VAL A 871 37.50 22.62 -21.75
N THR A 872 37.25 22.59 -20.44
CA THR A 872 36.21 21.74 -19.85
C THR A 872 34.83 22.04 -20.43
N LEU A 873 34.44 23.31 -20.52
CA LEU A 873 33.15 23.74 -21.06
C LEU A 873 32.95 23.28 -22.52
N VAL A 874 33.96 23.45 -23.38
CA VAL A 874 33.88 23.05 -24.79
C VAL A 874 33.87 21.53 -24.93
N VAL A 875 34.81 20.84 -24.29
CA VAL A 875 35.01 19.39 -24.48
C VAL A 875 33.94 18.58 -23.76
N THR A 876 33.75 18.79 -22.46
CA THR A 876 32.79 17.98 -21.68
C THR A 876 31.35 18.50 -21.80
N GLY A 877 31.15 19.80 -22.03
CA GLY A 877 29.84 20.40 -22.28
C GLY A 877 29.38 20.25 -23.72
N PHE A 878 29.85 21.10 -24.62
CA PHE A 878 29.32 21.20 -25.99
C PHE A 878 29.64 20.02 -26.91
N GLN A 879 30.85 19.46 -26.81
CA GLN A 879 31.27 18.40 -27.74
C GLN A 879 30.75 17.02 -27.33
N TRP A 880 30.75 16.70 -26.03
CA TRP A 880 30.37 15.37 -25.54
C TRP A 880 29.08 15.31 -24.71
N ASN A 881 28.55 16.45 -24.24
CA ASN A 881 27.41 16.51 -23.32
C ASN A 881 27.55 15.54 -22.11
N LEU A 882 28.77 15.48 -21.56
CA LEU A 882 29.16 14.62 -20.44
C LEU A 882 29.18 15.43 -19.14
N GLN A 883 28.02 15.56 -18.53
CA GLN A 883 27.85 16.18 -17.21
C GLN A 883 27.21 15.23 -16.21
N TYR A 884 27.55 15.41 -14.94
CA TYR A 884 26.95 14.70 -13.82
C TYR A 884 25.61 15.36 -13.47
N SER A 885 24.55 14.57 -13.45
CA SER A 885 23.17 15.00 -13.28
C SER A 885 22.42 14.10 -12.30
N SER A 886 21.14 14.39 -12.05
CA SER A 886 20.25 13.54 -11.27
C SER A 886 20.13 12.11 -11.84
N GLN A 887 20.42 11.90 -13.12
CA GLN A 887 20.40 10.59 -13.75
C GLN A 887 21.48 9.65 -13.24
N GLN A 888 22.71 10.13 -13.06
CA GLN A 888 23.79 9.30 -12.51
C GLN A 888 23.56 9.02 -11.02
N VAL A 889 22.99 9.98 -10.28
CA VAL A 889 22.55 9.76 -8.89
C VAL A 889 21.53 8.64 -8.83
N VAL A 890 20.50 8.67 -9.67
CA VAL A 890 19.46 7.63 -9.70
C VAL A 890 19.97 6.28 -10.20
N ALA A 891 20.89 6.26 -11.17
CA ALA A 891 21.54 5.03 -11.63
C ALA A 891 22.31 4.35 -10.49
N LEU A 892 23.10 5.13 -9.71
CA LEU A 892 23.81 4.67 -8.53
C LEU A 892 22.84 4.18 -7.44
N LEU A 893 21.82 4.98 -7.11
CA LEU A 893 20.79 4.61 -6.13
C LEU A 893 19.99 3.36 -6.55
N SER A 894 19.95 3.06 -7.85
CA SER A 894 19.27 1.88 -8.38
C SER A 894 20.14 0.62 -8.41
N GLY A 895 21.39 0.70 -7.94
CA GLY A 895 22.36 -0.40 -7.98
C GLY A 895 22.85 -0.76 -9.38
N ASN A 896 22.62 0.10 -10.38
CA ASN A 896 22.97 -0.17 -11.78
C ASN A 896 24.31 0.48 -12.12
N VAL A 897 25.40 -0.13 -11.65
CA VAL A 897 26.76 0.28 -12.03
C VAL A 897 27.09 -0.33 -13.39
N PRO A 898 27.68 0.42 -14.34
CA PRO A 898 28.13 -0.13 -15.62
C PRO A 898 29.12 -1.28 -15.40
N GLY A 899 29.01 -2.35 -16.20
CA GLY A 899 29.98 -3.46 -16.14
C GLY A 899 31.36 -3.08 -16.69
N ASP A 900 31.41 -2.06 -17.56
CA ASP A 900 32.63 -1.53 -18.16
C ASP A 900 33.22 -0.43 -17.25
N TRP A 901 34.09 -0.83 -16.32
CA TRP A 901 34.71 0.06 -15.32
C TRP A 901 35.54 1.21 -15.90
N LEU A 902 36.03 1.07 -17.13
CA LEU A 902 36.85 2.05 -17.85
C LEU A 902 36.06 2.86 -18.90
N SER A 903 34.80 3.17 -18.59
CA SER A 903 33.90 3.95 -19.46
C SER A 903 33.58 5.33 -18.88
N ALA A 904 33.28 6.31 -19.74
CA ALA A 904 32.86 7.65 -19.30
C ALA A 904 31.63 7.60 -18.38
N SER A 905 30.66 6.72 -18.65
CA SER A 905 29.49 6.52 -17.78
C SER A 905 29.88 6.03 -16.38
N CYS A 906 30.85 5.12 -16.27
CA CYS A 906 31.35 4.66 -14.96
C CYS A 906 32.08 5.78 -14.21
N PHE A 907 32.88 6.59 -14.90
CA PHE A 907 33.51 7.77 -14.29
C PHE A 907 32.46 8.74 -13.73
N LEU A 908 31.37 9.00 -14.45
CA LEU A 908 30.31 9.87 -13.94
C LEU A 908 29.58 9.22 -12.76
N ILE A 909 29.17 7.94 -12.85
CA ILE A 909 28.36 7.28 -11.80
C ILE A 909 29.15 7.03 -10.50
N VAL A 910 30.43 6.66 -10.60
CA VAL A 910 31.26 6.25 -9.45
C VAL A 910 32.43 7.20 -9.22
N GLY A 911 33.14 7.57 -10.30
CA GLY A 911 34.34 8.41 -10.22
C GLY A 911 34.07 9.81 -9.67
N VAL A 912 32.99 10.47 -10.09
CA VAL A 912 32.62 11.80 -9.59
C VAL A 912 32.23 11.78 -8.11
N PRO A 913 31.33 10.92 -7.61
CA PRO A 913 31.06 10.80 -6.18
C PRO A 913 32.31 10.51 -5.34
N LEU A 914 33.19 9.62 -5.82
CA LEU A 914 34.43 9.30 -5.12
C LEU A 914 35.40 10.49 -5.09
N ALA A 915 35.57 11.18 -6.21
CA ALA A 915 36.39 12.39 -6.28
C ALA A 915 35.85 13.49 -5.35
N VAL A 916 34.52 13.63 -5.26
CA VAL A 916 33.90 14.58 -4.33
C VAL A 916 34.07 14.17 -2.87
N LEU A 917 34.00 12.87 -2.56
CA LEU A 917 34.22 12.35 -1.22
C LEU A 917 35.66 12.58 -0.74
N LEU A 918 36.65 12.35 -1.61
CA LEU A 918 38.08 12.44 -1.28
C LEU A 918 38.60 13.88 -1.32
N PHE A 919 38.21 14.65 -2.33
CA PHE A 919 38.77 15.97 -2.59
C PHE A 919 37.77 17.11 -2.34
N GLY A 920 36.53 16.86 -1.93
CA GLY A 920 35.51 17.90 -1.75
C GLY A 920 34.93 18.40 -3.07
N ASN A 921 34.52 19.67 -3.17
CA ASN A 921 33.74 20.15 -4.33
C ASN A 921 34.55 20.40 -5.63
N ILE A 922 35.52 19.52 -5.94
CA ILE A 922 36.40 19.63 -7.10
C ILE A 922 35.63 19.48 -8.42
N TYR A 923 34.58 18.67 -8.45
CA TYR A 923 33.77 18.49 -9.64
C TYR A 923 33.09 19.81 -10.05
N CYS A 924 32.27 20.39 -9.17
CA CYS A 924 31.54 21.62 -9.52
C CYS A 924 32.47 22.82 -9.75
N GLY A 925 33.63 22.87 -9.07
CA GLY A 925 34.56 23.99 -9.20
C GLY A 925 35.52 23.93 -10.39
N TYR A 926 35.74 22.76 -11.00
CA TYR A 926 36.75 22.59 -12.05
C TYR A 926 36.29 21.72 -13.23
N LEU A 927 35.67 20.55 -12.97
CA LEU A 927 35.32 19.58 -14.02
C LEU A 927 33.90 19.72 -14.58
N CYS A 928 33.01 20.40 -13.88
CA CYS A 928 31.63 20.56 -14.29
C CYS A 928 31.52 21.61 -15.40
N PRO A 929 31.01 21.27 -16.61
CA PRO A 929 30.86 22.25 -17.68
C PRO A 929 29.86 23.36 -17.31
N PHE A 930 28.81 23.04 -16.54
CA PHE A 930 27.87 24.05 -16.05
C PHE A 930 28.52 24.99 -15.03
N GLY A 931 29.37 24.48 -14.13
CA GLY A 931 30.14 25.30 -13.18
C GLY A 931 31.13 26.22 -13.90
N ALA A 932 31.81 25.70 -14.93
CA ALA A 932 32.69 26.48 -15.79
C ALA A 932 31.92 27.60 -16.52
N LEU A 933 30.74 27.30 -17.06
CA LEU A 933 29.88 28.30 -17.69
C LEU A 933 29.45 29.40 -16.69
N GLN A 934 29.01 29.02 -15.48
CA GLN A 934 28.61 29.97 -14.44
C GLN A 934 29.74 30.92 -14.07
N GLU A 935 30.96 30.41 -13.90
CA GLU A 935 32.12 31.22 -13.53
C GLU A 935 32.57 32.13 -14.69
N LEU A 936 32.65 31.60 -15.92
CA LEU A 936 33.04 32.38 -17.10
C LEU A 936 32.01 33.47 -17.44
N VAL A 937 30.71 33.22 -17.26
CA VAL A 937 29.66 34.23 -17.42
C VAL A 937 29.70 35.25 -16.29
N GLY A 938 30.01 34.81 -15.06
CA GLY A 938 30.22 35.70 -13.92
C GLY A 938 31.35 36.72 -14.16
N ASP A 939 32.44 36.28 -14.78
CA ASP A 939 33.58 37.13 -15.17
C ASP A 939 33.21 38.20 -16.22
N LEU A 940 32.17 37.97 -17.03
CA LEU A 940 31.69 38.90 -18.06
C LEU A 940 30.69 39.93 -17.51
N ARG A 941 30.31 39.82 -16.22
CA ARG A 941 29.25 40.64 -15.63
C ARG A 941 29.75 42.05 -15.24
N PRO A 942 29.04 43.14 -15.60
CA PRO A 942 29.42 44.49 -15.19
C PRO A 942 29.38 44.66 -13.66
N PRO A 943 30.25 45.51 -13.07
CA PRO A 943 30.30 45.74 -11.62
C PRO A 943 28.96 46.19 -11.01
N GLY A 944 28.15 46.94 -11.76
CA GLY A 944 26.85 47.45 -11.30
C GLY A 944 25.75 46.40 -11.12
N TRP A 945 25.98 45.14 -11.54
CA TRP A 945 25.01 44.04 -11.44
C TRP A 945 25.42 42.99 -10.38
N GLN A 946 26.43 43.29 -9.57
CA GLN A 946 26.85 42.44 -8.45
C GLN A 946 25.89 42.63 -7.27
N THR A 947 24.93 41.71 -7.13
CA THR A 947 24.09 41.61 -5.93
C THR A 947 24.40 40.31 -5.22
N ASP A 948 25.22 40.35 -4.17
CA ASP A 948 25.35 39.21 -3.28
C ASP A 948 24.06 39.05 -2.47
N PRO A 949 23.36 37.90 -2.56
CA PRO A 949 22.15 37.70 -1.79
C PRO A 949 22.46 37.76 -0.30
N GLU A 950 21.56 38.34 0.49
CA GLU A 950 21.72 38.32 1.95
C GLU A 950 21.86 36.89 2.47
N LYS A 951 22.60 36.72 3.58
CA LYS A 951 22.90 35.42 4.20
C LYS A 951 21.64 34.59 4.51
N ARG A 952 20.49 35.24 4.73
CA ARG A 952 19.19 34.58 4.93
C ARG A 952 18.74 33.81 3.68
N TRP A 953 18.86 34.42 2.50
CA TRP A 953 18.50 33.80 1.23
C TRP A 953 19.43 32.64 0.88
N TRP A 954 20.71 32.76 1.21
CA TRP A 954 21.66 31.63 1.10
C TRP A 954 21.26 30.42 1.95
N ARG A 955 20.82 30.63 3.19
CA ARG A 955 20.35 29.53 4.06
C ARG A 955 19.07 28.89 3.50
N LEU A 956 18.12 29.71 3.04
CA LEU A 956 16.88 29.23 2.43
C LEU A 956 17.15 28.41 1.17
N GLY A 957 18.00 28.93 0.27
CA GLY A 957 18.40 28.26 -0.97
C GLY A 957 19.09 26.91 -0.71
N ARG A 958 19.94 26.85 0.33
CA ARG A 958 20.57 25.59 0.75
C ARG A 958 19.54 24.54 1.20
N SER A 959 18.54 24.94 1.98
CA SER A 959 17.46 24.03 2.41
C SER A 959 16.54 23.62 1.26
N ALA A 960 16.21 24.55 0.36
CA ALA A 960 15.41 24.28 -0.83
C ALA A 960 16.06 23.20 -1.72
N LYS A 961 17.39 23.24 -1.91
CA LYS A 961 18.13 22.21 -2.64
C LYS A 961 17.90 20.80 -2.06
N TYR A 962 17.97 20.64 -0.74
CA TYR A 962 17.77 19.34 -0.11
C TYR A 962 16.31 18.88 -0.14
N LEU A 963 15.36 19.81 -0.07
CA LEU A 963 13.94 19.51 -0.24
C LEU A 963 13.64 19.01 -1.66
N LEU A 964 14.18 19.70 -2.68
CA LEU A 964 14.05 19.27 -4.08
C LEU A 964 14.69 17.91 -4.33
N LEU A 965 15.87 17.66 -3.75
CA LEU A 965 16.53 16.35 -3.83
C LEU A 965 15.68 15.26 -3.16
N ALA A 966 15.15 15.51 -1.97
CA ALA A 966 14.27 14.57 -1.28
C ALA A 966 13.02 14.27 -2.12
N LEU A 967 12.38 15.30 -2.69
CA LEU A 967 11.22 15.15 -3.56
C LEU A 967 11.55 14.29 -4.79
N LEU A 968 12.67 14.55 -5.46
CA LEU A 968 13.11 13.78 -6.64
C LEU A 968 13.34 12.31 -6.28
N VAL A 969 14.04 12.04 -5.17
CA VAL A 969 14.31 10.67 -4.72
C VAL A 969 13.02 9.94 -4.32
N VAL A 970 12.11 10.62 -3.62
CA VAL A 970 10.81 10.06 -3.23
C VAL A 970 9.96 9.76 -4.45
N LEU A 971 9.83 10.69 -5.40
CA LEU A 971 9.08 10.49 -6.64
C LEU A 971 9.67 9.36 -7.47
N PHE A 972 11.01 9.28 -7.56
CA PHE A 972 11.68 8.17 -8.23
C PHE A 972 11.42 6.83 -7.51
N ALA A 973 11.54 6.78 -6.18
CA ALA A 973 11.30 5.57 -5.40
C ALA A 973 9.86 5.04 -5.57
N LEU A 974 8.87 5.94 -5.59
CA LEU A 974 7.46 5.59 -5.76
C LEU A 974 7.11 5.15 -7.18
N THR A 975 7.71 5.77 -8.20
CA THR A 975 7.34 5.52 -9.62
C THR A 975 8.26 4.52 -10.33
N ARG A 976 9.51 4.39 -9.86
CA ARG A 976 10.64 3.75 -10.57
C ARG A 976 10.80 4.22 -12.02
N SER A 977 10.33 5.43 -12.30
CA SER A 977 10.35 6.00 -13.64
C SER A 977 11.46 7.03 -13.77
N TYR A 978 12.36 6.81 -14.72
CA TYR A 978 13.38 7.79 -15.11
C TYR A 978 12.75 9.06 -15.74
N ARG A 979 11.43 9.07 -16.00
CA ARG A 979 10.70 10.27 -16.45
C ARG A 979 10.70 11.41 -15.44
N VAL A 980 10.81 11.09 -14.15
CA VAL A 980 10.90 12.10 -13.08
C VAL A 980 12.13 13.00 -13.28
N LEU A 981 13.16 12.50 -13.97
CA LEU A 981 14.41 13.19 -14.22
C LEU A 981 14.36 14.15 -15.41
N GLY A 982 13.28 14.12 -16.21
CA GLY A 982 13.14 15.00 -17.37
C GLY A 982 13.08 16.49 -17.01
N ALA A 983 12.84 16.83 -15.74
CA ALA A 983 12.85 18.20 -15.23
C ALA A 983 14.26 18.69 -14.84
N ASP A 984 15.30 17.85 -14.91
CA ASP A 984 16.67 18.25 -14.59
C ASP A 984 17.23 19.13 -15.73
N PRO A 985 17.42 20.44 -15.49
CA PRO A 985 17.89 21.35 -16.53
C PRO A 985 19.30 20.99 -16.99
N LEU A 986 20.11 20.35 -16.13
CA LEU A 986 21.47 19.96 -16.50
C LEU A 986 21.43 19.05 -17.72
N LEU A 987 20.50 18.08 -17.79
CA LEU A 987 20.39 17.16 -18.93
C LEU A 987 20.13 17.86 -20.29
N MET A 988 19.61 19.09 -20.29
CA MET A 988 19.16 19.78 -21.52
C MET A 988 20.07 20.93 -21.97
N VAL A 989 20.79 21.60 -21.05
CA VAL A 989 21.54 22.85 -21.34
C VAL A 989 22.53 22.71 -22.50
N PHE A 990 23.23 21.58 -22.61
CA PHE A 990 24.20 21.32 -23.68
C PHE A 990 23.66 20.38 -24.78
N SER A 991 22.36 20.06 -24.75
CA SER A 991 21.72 19.21 -25.76
C SER A 991 21.27 20.02 -26.98
N SER A 992 21.18 19.38 -28.15
CA SER A 992 20.71 20.00 -29.40
C SER A 992 19.21 20.36 -29.41
N LEU A 993 18.46 19.96 -28.38
CA LEU A 993 17.05 20.30 -28.16
C LEU A 993 16.91 21.74 -27.64
N ARG A 994 17.17 22.71 -28.53
CA ARG A 994 16.94 24.13 -28.27
C ARG A 994 15.44 24.40 -28.21
N SER A 995 14.86 24.48 -27.01
CA SER A 995 13.65 25.31 -26.83
C SER A 995 14.12 26.70 -26.35
N PRO A 996 13.90 27.78 -27.14
CA PRO A 996 14.31 29.13 -26.75
C PRO A 996 13.71 29.59 -25.42
N ARG A 997 12.54 29.03 -25.06
CA ARG A 997 11.79 29.36 -23.84
C ARG A 997 12.41 28.79 -22.56
N MET A 998 13.15 27.67 -22.63
CA MET A 998 13.79 27.09 -21.44
C MET A 998 15.16 27.69 -21.15
N LEU A 999 15.91 28.12 -22.18
CA LEU A 999 17.19 28.81 -21.98
C LEU A 999 16.99 30.14 -21.23
N ALA A 1000 15.91 30.86 -21.54
CA ALA A 1000 15.51 32.08 -20.86
C ALA A 1000 15.00 31.86 -19.41
N ALA A 1001 14.73 30.62 -19.00
CA ALA A 1001 14.33 30.27 -17.64
C ALA A 1001 15.48 29.66 -16.82
N ALA A 1002 16.55 29.18 -17.49
CA ALA A 1002 17.73 28.58 -16.88
C ALA A 1002 18.89 29.58 -16.68
N VAL A 1003 18.96 30.60 -17.56
CA VAL A 1003 19.74 31.83 -17.38
C VAL A 1003 18.94 32.77 -16.49
#